data_AF-A0A1Y5T354-F1
#
_entry.id   AF-A0A1Y5T354-F1
#
_cell.length_a   1.000
_cell.length_b   1.000
_cell.length_c   1.000
_cell.angle_alpha   90.00
_cell.angle_beta   90.00
_cell.angle_gamma   90.00
#
_symmetry.space_group_name_H-M   'P 1'
#
loop_
_entity.id
_entity.type
_entity.pdbx_description
1 polymer ?
#
loop_
_entity_poly.entity_id
_entity_poly.type
_entity_poly.pdbx_seq_one_letter_code
_entity_poly.pdbx_strand_id
1 'polypeptide(L)'
;MFKKLLIANRGEIAIRIARTAAEMGVSVVAVHTPDDARCLHVKHGDQVRVLPGAGAAGYMDVDALIRIAAETNCDAVHPGYGLLSERADFVRACHEAGLIFVGPDAATMERLGDKLQAREMAQSLNLPVPLGDGPFDTVQDAQAFLDQIQGPIMLKAVQGGGGRGMRRVETSQQLRARFEQARIEAESGSGVAEIYAEEYLINQRHIEVQVLGDGQAVTHLWDRDCTLQRRNQKVIEFAPAPGLTDELRAQMIQASLTLARASNLRGLATMEFMVDVQAGVFRFIETNPRIQVEHTITEAITGYDLVELQLRLAVGETLEQIDPEILNPAAPLGMAVELRVNTENFQPDGTSTPVSGVLERFQMPCGRGVRVETHGYTGYAVNPGFDPMLAKLILHHRKDDLGGLLRRADRALSEADIRGIDTNLTHLRGILATPEVLEWNVSTQFLDGFSGEDNRKGRVFEAEQIAPEVLQPESHIPDGCIGVTAPIQAIVSDVLVSSGDIVQAGQELFIIEAMKMQHAVTAPQSGQVKVISAAKGETIRVDAVLCALRPDGDEQKLQEIADDFDPNNPRSDLTRLNDRLELTLDAARPKAVERRRTRGQATTRENVARLCEGGEFHEYGQLVIAAQRKKLGVDALIKSSPADGIVTGLGTVNAGQFEDAKGQVAILAYDSTVMAGTQGVFGHRKTDRLLEKASELGLASIFLTEGGGGRPNDDDFAGTMHCALDVKTFSAFAGLRGWGPKITVNSGFCFAGNAALFGAGDIRISARNSWIGLGGPAMIEAGGLGRFDPRKVGPAPMQAEIGLVDILTEDDTQAVDAARQVLSYFQGATSDWTVADERLLRHLVPENRKRIYDPRKVVHALADAGSFLELGAQFGVGLITGFVRVEGRPMGVMLNNPHHLGGALDAPASTKGARFMRLCNRFGLPVLSLCDTPGFMVGPDSERQGGVAAACDFISAGADLDVPLFFVALRKGYGIGAQAMAGGSFANPVFTISWPTGEFGAMGLEGGVRLGYRKELEAQPDAAAREVLFDKLVARAYAEGGAINVASYNEIDAVIDPADTRSWILCGLNTGEATRV
;
A
#
# COMPACT_ATOMS: atom_id res chain seq x y z
N MET A 1 19.14 -11.91 50.55
CA MET A 1 19.64 -11.44 49.25
C MET A 1 20.69 -12.42 48.72
N PHE A 2 20.59 -12.85 47.46
CA PHE A 2 21.65 -13.65 46.83
C PHE A 2 22.89 -12.79 46.55
N LYS A 3 24.06 -13.43 46.37
CA LYS A 3 25.34 -12.75 46.21
C LYS A 3 25.71 -12.55 44.74
N LYS A 4 25.25 -13.44 43.85
CA LYS A 4 25.63 -13.38 42.44
C LYS A 4 24.47 -13.73 41.50
N LEU A 5 24.29 -12.88 40.48
CA LEU A 5 23.21 -12.94 39.49
C LEU A 5 23.78 -13.13 38.08
N LEU A 6 23.30 -14.12 37.35
CA LEU A 6 23.48 -14.20 35.90
C LEU A 6 22.39 -13.38 35.21
N ILE A 7 22.78 -12.49 34.29
CA ILE A 7 21.82 -11.81 33.42
C ILE A 7 21.75 -12.57 32.10
N ALA A 8 20.67 -13.29 31.87
CA ALA A 8 20.41 -14.07 30.65
C ALA A 8 19.78 -13.18 29.55
N ASN A 9 20.38 -12.02 29.29
CA ASN A 9 19.91 -11.06 28.30
C ASN A 9 21.07 -10.14 27.85
N ARG A 10 20.77 -9.17 26.97
CA ARG A 10 21.72 -8.23 26.38
C ARG A 10 21.17 -6.82 26.26
N GLY A 11 21.97 -5.90 25.73
CA GLY A 11 21.49 -4.56 25.35
C GLY A 11 21.11 -3.71 26.56
N GLU A 12 20.10 -2.85 26.40
CA GLU A 12 19.74 -1.86 27.43
C GLU A 12 19.22 -2.54 28.71
N ILE A 13 18.39 -3.58 28.58
CA ILE A 13 17.80 -4.26 29.74
C ILE A 13 18.85 -4.96 30.61
N ALA A 14 19.90 -5.51 30.00
CA ALA A 14 21.00 -6.08 30.77
C ALA A 14 21.74 -5.02 31.58
N ILE A 15 21.87 -3.79 31.04
CA ILE A 15 22.45 -2.64 31.77
C ILE A 15 21.51 -2.20 32.89
N ARG A 16 20.21 -2.09 32.61
CA ARG A 16 19.16 -1.76 33.59
C ARG A 16 19.21 -2.70 34.79
N ILE A 17 19.29 -4.01 34.54
CA ILE A 17 19.35 -5.02 35.59
C ILE A 17 20.68 -4.93 36.36
N ALA A 18 21.80 -4.82 35.63
CA ALA A 18 23.12 -4.77 36.24
C ALA A 18 23.29 -3.56 37.17
N ARG A 19 22.71 -2.40 36.83
CA ARG A 19 22.75 -1.19 37.66
C ARG A 19 22.06 -1.39 39.00
N THR A 20 20.82 -1.88 39.00
CA THR A 20 20.09 -2.15 40.26
C THR A 20 20.74 -3.27 41.07
N ALA A 21 21.19 -4.34 40.42
CA ALA A 21 21.92 -5.41 41.11
C ALA A 21 23.18 -4.86 41.81
N ALA A 22 23.94 -3.99 41.14
CA ALA A 22 25.12 -3.34 41.73
C ALA A 22 24.77 -2.42 42.91
N GLU A 23 23.68 -1.64 42.82
CA GLU A 23 23.19 -0.80 43.93
C GLU A 23 22.75 -1.63 45.15
N MET A 24 22.22 -2.82 44.91
CA MET A 24 21.88 -3.80 45.94
C MET A 24 23.10 -4.59 46.47
N GLY A 25 24.30 -4.37 45.92
CA GLY A 25 25.52 -5.10 46.30
C GLY A 25 25.56 -6.56 45.81
N VAL A 26 24.80 -6.88 44.77
CA VAL A 26 24.78 -8.20 44.12
C VAL A 26 25.76 -8.20 42.95
N SER A 27 26.67 -9.18 42.92
CA SER A 27 27.63 -9.31 41.82
C SER A 27 26.96 -9.85 40.55
N VAL A 28 27.36 -9.35 39.39
CA VAL A 28 26.70 -9.64 38.11
C VAL A 28 27.62 -10.42 37.17
N VAL A 29 27.09 -11.49 36.59
CA VAL A 29 27.67 -12.18 35.43
C VAL A 29 26.89 -11.78 34.19
N ALA A 30 27.52 -11.03 33.30
CA ALA A 30 26.99 -10.70 31.98
C ALA A 30 27.41 -11.77 30.96
N VAL A 31 26.53 -12.07 30.02
CA VAL A 31 26.83 -12.97 28.90
C VAL A 31 26.77 -12.24 27.57
N HIS A 32 27.52 -12.71 26.58
CA HIS A 32 27.39 -12.22 25.22
C HIS A 32 27.71 -13.31 24.19
N THR A 33 27.14 -13.19 23.00
CA THR A 33 27.60 -13.94 21.84
C THR A 33 28.88 -13.29 21.25
N PRO A 34 29.67 -14.00 20.43
CA PRO A 34 30.90 -13.45 19.85
C PRO A 34 30.67 -12.14 19.08
N ASP A 35 29.53 -12.01 18.41
CA ASP A 35 29.13 -10.85 17.62
C ASP A 35 28.49 -9.71 18.44
N ASP A 36 28.23 -9.92 19.74
CA ASP A 36 27.70 -8.90 20.67
C ASP A 36 28.72 -8.44 21.72
N ALA A 37 29.98 -8.87 21.59
CA ALA A 37 31.07 -8.61 22.54
C ALA A 37 31.37 -7.11 22.77
N ARG A 38 30.91 -6.25 21.86
CA ARG A 38 31.10 -4.79 21.90
C ARG A 38 29.90 -4.02 22.43
N CYS A 39 28.77 -4.67 22.72
CA CYS A 39 27.64 -4.00 23.33
C CYS A 39 28.00 -3.51 24.74
N LEU A 40 27.43 -2.37 25.13
CA LEU A 40 27.77 -1.70 26.38
C LEU A 40 27.46 -2.55 27.62
N HIS A 41 26.48 -3.45 27.58
CA HIS A 41 26.13 -4.32 28.72
C HIS A 41 27.28 -5.20 29.18
N VAL A 42 28.18 -5.58 28.27
CA VAL A 42 29.38 -6.36 28.58
C VAL A 42 30.28 -5.63 29.59
N LYS A 43 30.27 -4.30 29.60
CA LYS A 43 31.04 -3.49 30.56
C LYS A 43 30.36 -3.31 31.92
N HIS A 44 29.10 -3.72 32.05
CA HIS A 44 28.32 -3.59 33.28
C HIS A 44 28.28 -4.87 34.13
N GLY A 45 28.81 -5.99 33.64
CA GLY A 45 29.00 -7.20 34.45
C GLY A 45 30.34 -7.20 35.19
N ASP A 46 30.36 -7.69 36.43
CA ASP A 46 31.61 -7.94 37.18
C ASP A 46 32.41 -9.11 36.58
N GLN A 47 31.70 -10.07 35.98
CA GLN A 47 32.27 -11.13 35.17
C GLN A 47 31.54 -11.21 33.84
N VAL A 48 32.27 -11.61 32.81
CA VAL A 48 31.75 -11.72 31.45
C VAL A 48 32.03 -13.11 30.91
N ARG A 49 31.01 -13.75 30.32
CA ARG A 49 31.13 -15.07 29.68
C ARG A 49 30.63 -15.04 28.25
N VAL A 50 31.30 -15.79 27.39
CA VAL A 50 30.94 -15.91 25.98
C VAL A 50 30.00 -17.10 25.80
N LEU A 51 28.90 -16.89 25.10
CA LEU A 51 27.98 -17.94 24.66
C LEU A 51 28.50 -18.56 23.35
N PRO A 52 28.29 -19.87 23.12
CA PRO A 52 28.83 -20.56 21.94
C PRO A 52 28.13 -20.18 20.62
N GLY A 53 26.88 -19.71 20.67
CA GLY A 53 26.11 -19.29 19.49
C GLY A 53 26.38 -17.84 19.05
N ALA A 54 25.77 -17.43 17.94
CA ALA A 54 25.82 -16.06 17.40
C ALA A 54 24.42 -15.44 17.31
N GLY A 55 24.35 -14.11 17.29
CA GLY A 55 23.10 -13.35 17.21
C GLY A 55 22.13 -13.63 18.38
N ALA A 56 20.86 -13.27 18.20
CA ALA A 56 19.83 -13.48 19.23
C ALA A 56 19.65 -14.96 19.63
N ALA A 57 19.82 -15.90 18.69
CA ALA A 57 19.67 -17.33 18.94
C ALA A 57 20.69 -17.87 19.97
N GLY A 58 21.89 -17.28 20.06
CA GLY A 58 22.88 -17.69 21.06
C GLY A 58 22.42 -17.44 22.51
N TYR A 59 21.56 -16.45 22.73
CA TYR A 59 20.97 -16.17 24.05
C TYR A 59 19.78 -17.08 24.40
N MET A 60 19.35 -17.95 23.48
CA MET A 60 18.29 -18.95 23.70
C MET A 60 18.82 -20.31 24.18
N ASP A 61 20.14 -20.46 24.29
CA ASP A 61 20.79 -21.71 24.71
C ASP A 61 20.69 -21.90 26.23
N VAL A 62 19.62 -22.57 26.66
CA VAL A 62 19.35 -22.88 28.07
C VAL A 62 20.51 -23.64 28.72
N ASP A 63 21.03 -24.66 28.06
CA ASP A 63 22.11 -25.50 28.60
C ASP A 63 23.40 -24.70 28.79
N ALA A 64 23.74 -23.80 27.85
CA ALA A 64 24.89 -22.92 27.99
C ALA A 64 24.72 -21.92 29.15
N LEU A 65 23.54 -21.34 29.31
CA LEU A 65 23.26 -20.39 30.40
C LEU A 65 23.32 -21.07 31.77
N ILE A 66 22.71 -22.25 31.92
CA ILE A 66 22.76 -23.03 33.16
C ILE A 66 24.20 -23.47 33.48
N ARG A 67 24.95 -23.94 32.48
CA ARG A 67 26.37 -24.29 32.65
C ARG A 67 27.19 -23.08 33.10
N ILE A 68 27.03 -21.92 32.46
CA ILE A 68 27.72 -20.69 32.84
C ILE A 68 27.37 -20.26 34.27
N ALA A 69 26.09 -20.31 34.64
CA ALA A 69 25.64 -20.00 35.99
C ALA A 69 26.32 -20.90 37.02
N ALA A 70 26.38 -22.22 36.76
CA ALA A 70 27.05 -23.18 37.62
C ALA A 70 28.57 -22.93 37.72
N GLU A 71 29.26 -22.76 36.59
CA GLU A 71 30.71 -22.50 36.54
C GLU A 71 31.12 -21.19 37.24
N THR A 72 30.23 -20.20 37.26
CA THR A 72 30.47 -18.90 37.89
C THR A 72 29.92 -18.82 39.32
N ASN A 73 29.28 -19.87 39.83
CA ASN A 73 28.59 -19.93 41.12
C ASN A 73 27.57 -18.79 41.27
N CYS A 74 26.69 -18.61 40.28
CA CYS A 74 25.53 -17.75 40.40
C CYS A 74 24.48 -18.39 41.32
N ASP A 75 23.78 -17.57 42.08
CA ASP A 75 22.66 -18.02 42.91
C ASP A 75 21.32 -17.87 42.18
N ALA A 76 21.25 -16.93 41.23
CA ALA A 76 20.03 -16.56 40.53
C ALA A 76 20.28 -16.21 39.06
N VAL A 77 19.22 -16.25 38.26
CA VAL A 77 19.21 -15.86 36.85
C VAL A 77 18.09 -14.85 36.59
N HIS A 78 18.44 -13.69 36.03
CA HIS A 78 17.47 -12.70 35.56
C HIS A 78 17.33 -12.76 34.03
N PRO A 79 16.16 -13.10 33.49
CA PRO A 79 15.97 -13.25 32.05
C PRO A 79 15.67 -11.91 31.35
N GLY A 80 15.27 -10.87 32.09
CA GLY A 80 14.87 -9.59 31.49
C GLY A 80 13.55 -9.73 30.72
N TYR A 81 13.53 -9.22 29.48
CA TYR A 81 12.39 -9.35 28.57
C TYR A 81 12.82 -9.98 27.23
N GLY A 82 11.86 -10.57 26.51
CA GLY A 82 12.16 -11.36 25.30
C GLY A 82 13.02 -12.58 25.60
N LEU A 83 13.56 -13.22 24.57
CA LEU A 83 14.40 -14.41 24.69
C LEU A 83 13.72 -15.51 25.55
N LEU A 84 14.33 -15.89 26.68
CA LEU A 84 13.86 -16.94 27.58
C LEU A 84 12.97 -16.45 28.73
N SER A 85 12.59 -15.16 28.76
CA SER A 85 11.83 -14.56 29.88
C SER A 85 10.41 -15.09 30.08
N GLU A 86 9.83 -15.73 29.07
CA GLU A 86 8.49 -16.34 29.11
C GLU A 86 8.54 -17.88 28.95
N ARG A 87 9.71 -18.49 29.13
CA ARG A 87 9.95 -19.93 28.88
C ARG A 87 9.89 -20.73 30.17
N ALA A 88 8.78 -21.44 30.40
CA ALA A 88 8.58 -22.25 31.61
C ALA A 88 9.57 -23.42 31.75
N ASP A 89 10.07 -23.96 30.63
CA ASP A 89 11.16 -24.95 30.63
C ASP A 89 12.49 -24.36 31.11
N PHE A 90 12.78 -23.08 30.83
CA PHE A 90 13.96 -22.42 31.38
C PHE A 90 13.84 -22.19 32.89
N VAL A 91 12.62 -21.86 33.39
CA VAL A 91 12.35 -21.77 34.83
C VAL A 91 12.61 -23.12 35.51
N ARG A 92 12.12 -24.22 34.92
CA ARG A 92 12.38 -25.59 35.42
C ARG A 92 13.86 -25.92 35.42
N ALA A 93 14.58 -25.64 34.33
CA ALA A 93 16.01 -25.88 34.23
C ALA A 93 16.82 -25.10 35.29
N CYS A 94 16.42 -23.85 35.57
CA CYS A 94 17.02 -23.07 36.67
C CYS A 94 16.81 -23.77 38.02
N HIS A 95 15.57 -24.18 38.34
CA HIS A 95 15.26 -24.85 39.60
C HIS A 95 15.98 -26.20 39.75
N GLU A 96 16.05 -27.00 38.69
CA GLU A 96 16.79 -28.27 38.67
C GLU A 96 18.29 -28.08 38.90
N ALA A 97 18.85 -26.97 38.42
CA ALA A 97 20.23 -26.57 38.67
C ALA A 97 20.46 -25.89 40.03
N GLY A 98 19.41 -25.73 40.85
CA GLY A 98 19.48 -25.06 42.15
C GLY A 98 19.58 -23.54 42.07
N LEU A 99 19.26 -22.94 40.93
CA LEU A 99 19.26 -21.49 40.69
C LEU A 99 17.87 -20.89 40.96
N ILE A 100 17.85 -19.67 41.50
CA ILE A 100 16.62 -18.88 41.63
C ILE A 100 16.33 -18.18 40.29
N PHE A 101 15.20 -18.48 39.67
CA PHE A 101 14.71 -17.72 38.52
C PHE A 101 14.06 -16.41 38.99
N VAL A 102 14.49 -15.26 38.46
CA VAL A 102 13.91 -13.96 38.80
C VAL A 102 12.66 -13.70 37.95
N GLY A 103 11.53 -14.22 38.41
CA GLY A 103 10.21 -14.09 37.78
C GLY A 103 9.20 -15.07 38.40
N PRO A 104 8.02 -15.23 37.78
CA PRO A 104 7.03 -16.21 38.22
C PRO A 104 7.52 -17.66 38.10
N ASP A 105 6.95 -18.56 38.91
CA ASP A 105 7.25 -19.98 38.82
C ASP A 105 6.74 -20.59 37.49
N ALA A 106 7.24 -21.78 37.14
CA ALA A 106 6.93 -22.41 35.86
C ALA A 106 5.42 -22.63 35.65
N ALA A 107 4.69 -23.00 36.71
CA ALA A 107 3.24 -23.26 36.64
C ALA A 107 2.44 -21.95 36.44
N THR A 108 2.90 -20.85 37.02
CA THR A 108 2.31 -19.52 36.83
C THR A 108 2.65 -18.97 35.46
N MET A 109 3.87 -19.19 34.99
CA MET A 109 4.31 -18.81 33.65
C MET A 109 3.53 -19.56 32.56
N GLU A 110 3.24 -20.85 32.74
CA GLU A 110 2.38 -21.61 31.81
C GLU A 110 0.94 -21.09 31.82
N ARG A 111 0.36 -20.86 33.01
CA ARG A 111 -1.03 -20.38 33.12
C ARG A 111 -1.25 -18.98 32.58
N LEU A 112 -0.28 -18.07 32.75
CA LEU A 112 -0.40 -16.67 32.34
C LEU A 112 0.21 -16.38 30.96
N GLY A 113 1.26 -17.11 30.57
CA GLY A 113 1.95 -16.93 29.29
C GLY A 113 1.29 -17.66 28.12
N ASP A 114 0.49 -18.69 28.38
CA ASP A 114 -0.39 -19.31 27.38
C ASP A 114 -1.67 -18.46 27.24
N LYS A 115 -1.90 -17.95 26.03
CA LYS A 115 -3.00 -17.01 25.78
C LYS A 115 -4.37 -17.65 25.94
N LEU A 116 -4.50 -18.94 25.63
CA LEU A 116 -5.76 -19.66 25.78
C LEU A 116 -6.06 -19.94 27.25
N GLN A 117 -5.06 -20.40 28.02
CA GLN A 117 -5.24 -20.64 29.46
C GLN A 117 -5.51 -19.33 30.22
N ALA A 118 -4.80 -18.24 29.89
CA ALA A 118 -5.02 -16.93 30.49
C ALA A 118 -6.44 -16.41 30.19
N ARG A 119 -6.91 -16.63 28.96
CA ARG A 119 -8.27 -16.28 28.52
C ARG A 119 -9.34 -17.11 29.23
N GLU A 120 -9.18 -18.43 29.31
CA GLU A 120 -10.07 -19.31 30.06
C GLU A 120 -10.15 -18.91 31.54
N MET A 121 -9.00 -18.57 32.14
CA MET A 121 -8.94 -18.07 33.51
C MET A 121 -9.72 -16.77 33.66
N ALA A 122 -9.50 -15.79 32.78
CA ALA A 122 -10.23 -14.52 32.78
C ALA A 122 -11.75 -14.73 32.65
N GLN A 123 -12.18 -15.62 31.75
CA GLN A 123 -13.59 -15.99 31.58
C GLN A 123 -14.18 -16.65 32.85
N SER A 124 -13.44 -17.56 33.49
CA SER A 124 -13.87 -18.22 34.73
C SER A 124 -14.07 -17.23 35.89
N LEU A 125 -13.37 -16.10 35.83
CA LEU A 125 -13.45 -15.00 36.79
C LEU A 125 -14.47 -13.92 36.37
N ASN A 126 -15.23 -14.16 35.29
CA ASN A 126 -16.20 -13.22 34.70
C ASN A 126 -15.57 -11.89 34.25
N LEU A 127 -14.32 -11.91 33.81
CA LEU A 127 -13.68 -10.74 33.23
C LEU A 127 -14.02 -10.63 31.73
N PRO A 128 -14.27 -9.42 31.21
CA PRO A 128 -14.52 -9.24 29.78
C PRO A 128 -13.28 -9.62 28.96
N VAL A 129 -13.47 -10.46 27.94
CA VAL A 129 -12.46 -10.83 26.93
C VAL A 129 -13.05 -10.63 25.53
N PRO A 130 -12.24 -10.42 24.48
CA PRO A 130 -12.73 -10.45 23.09
C PRO A 130 -13.46 -11.75 22.81
N LEU A 131 -14.39 -11.82 21.86
CA LEU A 131 -14.82 -13.13 21.33
C LEU A 131 -13.62 -13.84 20.70
N GLY A 132 -13.51 -15.15 20.85
CA GLY A 132 -12.32 -15.90 20.42
C GLY A 132 -12.55 -17.39 20.51
N ASP A 133 -11.89 -18.12 19.60
CA ASP A 133 -12.00 -19.56 19.40
C ASP A 133 -10.65 -20.14 18.94
N GLY A 134 -10.49 -21.45 19.09
CA GLY A 134 -9.26 -22.19 18.82
C GLY A 134 -8.71 -22.95 20.03
N PRO A 135 -7.55 -23.64 19.88
CA PRO A 135 -6.68 -23.62 18.71
C PRO A 135 -7.35 -24.30 17.51
N PHE A 136 -7.05 -23.80 16.30
CA PHE A 136 -7.63 -24.36 15.08
C PHE A 136 -6.69 -25.39 14.46
N ASP A 137 -7.20 -26.60 14.24
CA ASP A 137 -6.47 -27.66 13.52
C ASP A 137 -6.41 -27.37 12.01
N THR A 138 -7.46 -26.73 11.47
CA THR A 138 -7.59 -26.45 10.04
C THR A 138 -8.00 -25.01 9.75
N VAL A 139 -7.67 -24.54 8.54
CA VAL A 139 -8.13 -23.23 8.04
C VAL A 139 -9.67 -23.17 7.98
N GLN A 140 -10.34 -24.31 7.82
CA GLN A 140 -11.80 -24.40 7.79
C GLN A 140 -12.42 -24.08 9.15
N ASP A 141 -11.78 -24.48 10.25
CA ASP A 141 -12.26 -24.17 11.60
C ASP A 141 -12.15 -22.66 11.87
N ALA A 142 -11.03 -22.06 11.46
CA ALA A 142 -10.86 -20.60 11.50
C ALA A 142 -11.85 -19.85 10.57
N GLN A 143 -12.29 -20.48 9.46
CA GLN A 143 -13.29 -19.91 8.55
C GLN A 143 -14.67 -19.90 9.19
N ALA A 144 -15.04 -20.98 9.89
CA ALA A 144 -16.30 -21.03 10.63
C ALA A 144 -16.38 -19.93 11.69
N PHE A 145 -15.27 -19.68 12.41
CA PHE A 145 -15.19 -18.58 13.35
C PHE A 145 -15.31 -17.19 12.68
N LEU A 146 -14.62 -16.96 11.55
CA LEU A 146 -14.74 -15.72 10.78
C LEU A 146 -16.19 -15.46 10.33
N ASP A 147 -16.89 -16.50 9.86
CA ASP A 147 -18.28 -16.40 9.40
C ASP A 147 -19.24 -16.11 10.56
N GLN A 148 -18.94 -16.60 11.78
CA GLN A 148 -19.71 -16.35 12.99
C GLN A 148 -19.61 -14.89 13.49
N ILE A 149 -18.40 -14.31 13.46
CA ILE A 149 -18.15 -12.96 14.00
C ILE A 149 -18.76 -11.86 13.12
N GLN A 150 -18.97 -12.12 11.82
CA GLN A 150 -19.45 -11.11 10.84
C GLN A 150 -18.60 -9.82 10.84
N GLY A 151 -17.30 -9.95 11.09
CA GLY A 151 -16.34 -8.85 11.20
C GLY A 151 -14.90 -9.37 11.14
N PRO A 152 -13.90 -8.47 11.16
CA PRO A 152 -12.50 -8.90 11.09
C PRO A 152 -12.09 -9.69 12.34
N ILE A 153 -11.18 -10.63 12.16
CA ILE A 153 -10.57 -11.41 13.25
C ILE A 153 -9.05 -11.15 13.30
N MET A 154 -8.43 -11.42 14.43
CA MET A 154 -6.99 -11.41 14.63
C MET A 154 -6.52 -12.83 14.90
N LEU A 155 -5.77 -13.41 13.97
CA LEU A 155 -5.05 -14.66 14.18
C LEU A 155 -3.87 -14.39 15.11
N LYS A 156 -3.64 -15.28 16.08
CA LYS A 156 -2.56 -15.18 17.06
C LYS A 156 -1.97 -16.58 17.31
N ALA A 157 -0.66 -16.63 17.58
CA ALA A 157 -0.03 -17.84 18.11
C ALA A 157 -0.46 -18.08 19.57
N VAL A 158 -0.71 -19.32 19.95
CA VAL A 158 -1.03 -19.71 21.33
C VAL A 158 0.16 -19.40 22.26
N GLN A 159 1.38 -19.70 21.81
CA GLN A 159 2.63 -19.39 22.50
C GLN A 159 3.47 -18.41 21.69
N GLY A 160 3.83 -17.27 22.29
CA GLY A 160 4.70 -16.24 21.71
C GLY A 160 4.34 -14.82 22.13
N GLY A 161 5.36 -14.04 22.52
CA GLY A 161 5.24 -12.64 22.94
C GLY A 161 5.67 -11.62 21.86
N GLY A 162 5.33 -10.34 22.09
CA GLY A 162 5.87 -9.22 21.29
C GLY A 162 5.26 -9.02 19.90
N GLY A 163 4.03 -9.49 19.69
CA GLY A 163 3.26 -9.28 18.46
C GLY A 163 3.70 -10.09 17.24
N ARG A 164 4.63 -11.04 17.42
CA ARG A 164 5.05 -12.01 16.39
C ARG A 164 3.93 -13.01 16.12
N GLY A 165 3.72 -13.36 14.86
CA GLY A 165 2.68 -14.29 14.43
C GLY A 165 1.25 -13.75 14.47
N MET A 166 1.04 -12.47 14.76
CA MET A 166 -0.30 -11.86 14.73
C MET A 166 -0.68 -11.43 13.31
N ARG A 167 -1.90 -11.79 12.87
CA ARG A 167 -2.41 -11.42 11.54
C ARG A 167 -3.89 -11.07 11.59
N ARG A 168 -4.21 -9.81 11.30
CA ARG A 168 -5.60 -9.38 11.03
C ARG A 168 -6.13 -10.15 9.82
N VAL A 169 -7.40 -10.52 9.79
CA VAL A 169 -8.07 -11.14 8.63
C VAL A 169 -9.44 -10.50 8.50
N GLU A 170 -9.73 -9.89 7.35
CA GLU A 170 -10.99 -9.18 7.12
C GLU A 170 -11.96 -9.97 6.24
N THR A 171 -11.41 -10.82 5.36
CA THR A 171 -12.20 -11.56 4.38
C THR A 171 -11.73 -13.00 4.30
N SER A 172 -12.63 -13.92 3.95
CA SER A 172 -12.35 -15.35 3.76
C SER A 172 -11.22 -15.59 2.75
N GLN A 173 -11.07 -14.71 1.76
CA GLN A 173 -10.02 -14.77 0.74
C GLN A 173 -8.60 -14.58 1.32
N GLN A 174 -8.47 -13.81 2.40
CA GLN A 174 -7.19 -13.56 3.07
C GLN A 174 -6.85 -14.67 4.07
N LEU A 175 -7.86 -15.34 4.64
CA LEU A 175 -7.71 -16.24 5.79
C LEU A 175 -6.66 -17.32 5.57
N ARG A 176 -6.75 -18.07 4.46
CA ARG A 176 -5.83 -19.19 4.20
C ARG A 176 -4.37 -18.75 4.16
N ALA A 177 -4.07 -17.66 3.45
CA ALA A 177 -2.70 -17.17 3.35
C ALA A 177 -2.17 -16.64 4.68
N ARG A 178 -3.00 -15.88 5.42
CA ARG A 178 -2.62 -15.30 6.71
C ARG A 178 -2.51 -16.34 7.82
N PHE A 179 -3.33 -17.39 7.78
CA PHE A 179 -3.27 -18.54 8.69
C PHE A 179 -1.98 -19.33 8.54
N GLU A 180 -1.61 -19.71 7.31
CA GLU A 180 -0.36 -20.44 7.07
C GLU A 180 0.87 -19.58 7.41
N GLN A 181 0.83 -18.28 7.13
CA GLN A 181 1.88 -17.36 7.54
C GLN A 181 2.02 -17.25 9.06
N ALA A 182 0.89 -17.09 9.78
CA ALA A 182 0.89 -17.05 11.24
C ALA A 182 1.44 -18.35 11.83
N ARG A 183 1.05 -19.50 11.26
CA ARG A 183 1.50 -20.84 11.67
C ARG A 183 3.01 -21.04 11.50
N ILE A 184 3.54 -20.71 10.32
CA ILE A 184 5.00 -20.80 10.05
C ILE A 184 5.79 -19.88 10.98
N GLU A 185 5.29 -18.67 11.22
CA GLU A 185 5.96 -17.72 12.12
C GLU A 185 5.93 -18.20 13.57
N ALA A 186 4.79 -18.74 14.04
CA ALA A 186 4.65 -19.34 15.36
C ALA A 186 5.63 -20.52 15.55
N GLU A 187 5.68 -21.45 14.59
CA GLU A 187 6.61 -22.58 14.62
C GLU A 187 8.08 -22.12 14.66
N SER A 188 8.43 -21.10 13.87
CA SER A 188 9.80 -20.56 13.86
C SER A 188 10.20 -19.82 15.15
N GLY A 189 9.22 -19.25 15.87
CA GLY A 189 9.46 -18.41 17.05
C GLY A 189 9.38 -19.15 18.38
N SER A 190 8.37 -20.02 18.56
CA SER A 190 8.12 -20.75 19.81
C SER A 190 8.32 -22.26 19.69
N GLY A 191 8.43 -22.80 18.46
CA GLY A 191 8.43 -24.24 18.19
C GLY A 191 7.04 -24.88 18.20
N VAL A 192 5.98 -24.09 18.43
CA VAL A 192 4.59 -24.54 18.51
C VAL A 192 3.78 -23.86 17.41
N ALA A 193 3.15 -24.66 16.55
CA ALA A 193 2.42 -24.17 15.38
C ALA A 193 0.91 -23.92 15.64
N GLU A 194 0.49 -23.89 16.91
CA GLU A 194 -0.92 -23.71 17.28
C GLU A 194 -1.35 -22.25 17.14
N ILE A 195 -2.43 -22.03 16.39
CA ILE A 195 -3.01 -20.70 16.10
C ILE A 195 -4.45 -20.67 16.62
N TYR A 196 -4.83 -19.57 17.26
CA TYR A 196 -6.21 -19.25 17.62
C TYR A 196 -6.61 -17.90 17.01
N ALA A 197 -7.89 -17.53 17.10
CA ALA A 197 -8.38 -16.24 16.63
C ALA A 197 -9.24 -15.55 17.66
N GLU A 198 -9.21 -14.22 17.61
CA GLU A 198 -10.12 -13.35 18.36
C GLU A 198 -10.82 -12.39 17.41
N GLU A 199 -11.97 -11.85 17.82
CA GLU A 199 -12.54 -10.69 17.15
C GLU A 199 -11.52 -9.54 17.14
N TYR A 200 -11.42 -8.85 16.01
CA TYR A 200 -10.52 -7.71 15.90
C TYR A 200 -11.23 -6.45 16.36
N LEU A 201 -10.68 -5.83 17.40
CA LEU A 201 -11.24 -4.64 18.03
C LEU A 201 -10.74 -3.37 17.33
N ILE A 202 -11.63 -2.70 16.59
CA ILE A 202 -11.33 -1.52 15.78
C ILE A 202 -11.42 -0.26 16.65
N ASN A 203 -10.51 0.71 16.43
CA ASN A 203 -10.51 2.02 17.09
C ASN A 203 -10.44 1.98 18.62
N GLN A 204 -9.76 0.98 19.18
CA GLN A 204 -9.56 0.86 20.62
C GLN A 204 -8.16 1.30 21.05
N ARG A 205 -8.06 1.72 22.31
CA ARG A 205 -6.80 2.03 23.00
C ARG A 205 -6.21 0.79 23.64
N HIS A 206 -4.89 0.70 23.65
CA HIS A 206 -4.16 -0.39 24.31
C HIS A 206 -3.69 0.11 25.67
N ILE A 207 -4.33 -0.36 26.74
CA ILE A 207 -4.03 0.02 28.13
C ILE A 207 -3.47 -1.17 28.89
N GLU A 208 -2.52 -0.91 29.77
CA GLU A 208 -1.89 -1.93 30.59
C GLU A 208 -1.97 -1.57 32.06
N VAL A 209 -1.90 -2.58 32.93
CA VAL A 209 -1.74 -2.39 34.38
C VAL A 209 -0.50 -3.16 34.84
N GLN A 210 0.42 -2.45 35.50
CA GLN A 210 1.56 -3.09 36.15
C GLN A 210 1.10 -3.77 37.43
N VAL A 211 1.38 -5.06 37.58
CA VAL A 211 1.01 -5.87 38.76
C VAL A 211 2.25 -6.48 39.40
N LEU A 212 2.22 -6.63 40.73
CA LEU A 212 3.19 -7.35 41.52
C LEU A 212 2.49 -8.34 42.43
N GLY A 213 3.14 -9.46 42.70
CA GLY A 213 2.72 -10.39 43.73
C GLY A 213 3.89 -11.04 44.45
N ASP A 214 3.68 -11.48 45.68
CA ASP A 214 4.64 -12.28 46.45
C ASP A 214 4.19 -13.74 46.64
N GLY A 215 3.10 -14.13 45.96
CA GLY A 215 2.42 -15.42 46.12
C GLY A 215 1.36 -15.46 47.23
N GLN A 216 1.22 -14.41 48.04
CA GLN A 216 0.20 -14.27 49.09
C GLN A 216 -0.65 -13.01 48.88
N ALA A 217 0.01 -11.87 48.71
CA ALA A 217 -0.58 -10.58 48.40
C ALA A 217 -0.24 -10.17 46.96
N VAL A 218 -1.10 -9.34 46.39
CA VAL A 218 -0.87 -8.70 45.10
C VAL A 218 -1.22 -7.23 45.18
N THR A 219 -0.52 -6.42 44.39
CA THR A 219 -0.75 -4.97 44.26
C THR A 219 -0.54 -4.53 42.82
N HIS A 220 -0.92 -3.29 42.50
CA HIS A 220 -0.70 -2.68 41.19
C HIS A 220 0.27 -1.51 41.31
N LEU A 221 0.88 -1.08 40.20
CA LEU A 221 1.64 0.17 40.13
C LEU A 221 1.13 1.00 38.95
N TRP A 222 -0.18 1.25 39.00
CA TRP A 222 -0.92 2.06 38.03
C TRP A 222 -0.89 1.53 36.58
N ASP A 223 -1.55 2.29 35.71
CA ASP A 223 -1.77 1.98 34.31
C ASP A 223 -0.76 2.66 33.37
N ARG A 224 -0.59 2.06 32.18
CA ARG A 224 0.13 2.63 31.04
C ARG A 224 -0.76 2.64 29.81
N ASP A 225 -0.50 3.58 28.91
CA ASP A 225 -1.11 3.60 27.58
C ASP A 225 -0.04 3.32 26.52
N CYS A 226 -0.24 2.23 25.79
CA CYS A 226 0.64 1.72 24.73
C CYS A 226 -0.04 1.79 23.34
N THR A 227 -1.00 2.69 23.17
CA THR A 227 -1.84 2.80 21.96
C THR A 227 -1.04 3.21 20.73
N LEU A 228 0.02 4.03 20.87
CA LEU A 228 0.84 4.47 19.75
C LEU A 228 1.84 3.37 19.33
N GLN A 229 1.34 2.48 18.48
CA GLN A 229 2.07 1.33 17.95
C GLN A 229 2.07 1.33 16.41
N ARG A 230 3.15 0.83 15.80
CA ARG A 230 3.27 0.63 14.35
C ARG A 230 3.42 -0.85 14.06
N ARG A 231 2.49 -1.46 13.30
CA ARG A 231 2.50 -2.91 13.03
C ARG A 231 2.64 -3.77 14.30
N ASN A 232 1.92 -3.39 15.36
CA ASN A 232 1.95 -4.01 16.70
C ASN A 232 3.28 -3.87 17.46
N GLN A 233 4.21 -3.01 17.03
CA GLN A 233 5.38 -2.62 17.81
C GLN A 233 5.11 -1.28 18.48
N LYS A 234 5.24 -1.24 19.81
CA LYS A 234 5.02 -0.03 20.62
C LYS A 234 6.10 1.00 20.31
N VAL A 235 5.72 2.28 20.17
CA VAL A 235 6.62 3.37 19.76
C VAL A 235 6.69 4.47 20.82
N ILE A 236 5.52 4.83 21.38
CA ILE A 236 5.38 5.87 22.41
C ILE A 236 4.38 5.38 23.46
N GLU A 237 4.76 5.47 24.74
CA GLU A 237 3.99 4.97 25.86
C GLU A 237 3.83 6.03 26.94
N PHE A 238 2.66 6.08 27.59
CA PHE A 238 2.35 7.07 28.63
C PHE A 238 1.99 6.41 29.96
N ALA A 239 2.33 7.04 31.08
CA ALA A 239 1.86 6.64 32.42
C ALA A 239 1.53 7.88 33.26
N PRO A 240 0.42 7.94 34.00
CA PRO A 240 -0.77 7.09 33.82
C PRO A 240 -1.37 7.27 32.42
N ALA A 241 -2.30 6.40 32.02
CA ALA A 241 -2.97 6.50 30.74
C ALA A 241 -3.82 7.80 30.66
N PRO A 242 -3.57 8.69 29.68
CA PRO A 242 -4.24 9.99 29.64
C PRO A 242 -5.75 9.85 29.36
N GLY A 243 -6.57 10.68 30.01
CA GLY A 243 -8.01 10.77 29.68
C GLY A 243 -8.89 9.57 30.05
N LEU A 244 -8.40 8.59 30.83
CA LEU A 244 -9.27 7.57 31.42
C LEU A 244 -10.03 8.10 32.64
N THR A 245 -11.31 7.73 32.76
CA THR A 245 -12.09 8.01 33.96
C THR A 245 -11.58 7.18 35.15
N ASP A 246 -11.72 7.72 36.37
CA ASP A 246 -11.31 7.02 37.59
C ASP A 246 -12.04 5.69 37.77
N GLU A 247 -13.30 5.63 37.35
CA GLU A 247 -14.11 4.40 37.42
C GLU A 247 -13.58 3.31 36.48
N LEU A 248 -13.33 3.63 35.21
CA LEU A 248 -12.81 2.66 34.25
C LEU A 248 -11.41 2.17 34.66
N ARG A 249 -10.55 3.09 35.14
CA ARG A 249 -9.24 2.75 35.70
C ARG A 249 -9.36 1.80 36.89
N ALA A 250 -10.24 2.10 37.84
CA ALA A 250 -10.45 1.26 39.01
C ALA A 250 -10.95 -0.14 38.63
N GLN A 251 -11.85 -0.25 37.64
CA GLN A 251 -12.33 -1.54 37.15
C GLN A 251 -11.21 -2.38 36.53
N MET A 252 -10.35 -1.78 35.69
CA MET A 252 -9.21 -2.49 35.10
C MET A 252 -8.21 -2.93 36.16
N ILE A 253 -7.87 -2.07 37.12
CA ILE A 253 -6.99 -2.43 38.24
C ILE A 253 -7.57 -3.60 39.03
N GLN A 254 -8.86 -3.57 39.36
CA GLN A 254 -9.49 -4.69 40.08
C GLN A 254 -9.49 -5.98 39.27
N ALA A 255 -9.71 -5.92 37.96
CA ALA A 255 -9.60 -7.07 37.08
C ALA A 255 -8.17 -7.66 37.11
N SER A 256 -7.15 -6.79 37.00
CA SER A 256 -5.74 -7.19 37.07
C SER A 256 -5.35 -7.85 38.38
N LEU A 257 -5.80 -7.29 39.51
CA LEU A 257 -5.56 -7.87 40.84
C LEU A 257 -6.29 -9.21 41.01
N THR A 258 -7.49 -9.35 40.45
CA THR A 258 -8.26 -10.60 40.50
C THR A 258 -7.54 -11.72 39.75
N LEU A 259 -7.03 -11.45 38.54
CA LEU A 259 -6.21 -12.39 37.78
C LEU A 259 -4.94 -12.78 38.52
N ALA A 260 -4.21 -11.80 39.04
CA ALA A 260 -2.95 -12.06 39.73
C ALA A 260 -3.13 -12.89 41.02
N ARG A 261 -4.23 -12.70 41.75
CA ARG A 261 -4.58 -13.58 42.89
C ARG A 261 -4.87 -15.00 42.42
N ALA A 262 -5.70 -15.15 41.39
CA ALA A 262 -6.09 -16.47 40.88
C ALA A 262 -4.88 -17.27 40.34
N SER A 263 -3.88 -16.57 39.79
CA SER A 263 -2.65 -17.19 39.32
C SER A 263 -1.61 -17.42 40.42
N ASN A 264 -1.83 -16.99 41.67
CA ASN A 264 -0.81 -16.95 42.72
C ASN A 264 0.48 -16.25 42.26
N LEU A 265 0.33 -15.08 41.63
CA LEU A 265 1.46 -14.36 41.03
C LEU A 265 2.57 -14.12 42.07
N ARG A 266 3.81 -14.44 41.66
CA ARG A 266 5.03 -14.06 42.36
C ARG A 266 5.98 -13.38 41.39
N GLY A 267 6.42 -12.17 41.70
CA GLY A 267 7.18 -11.32 40.79
C GLY A 267 6.30 -10.28 40.09
N LEU A 268 6.72 -9.85 38.90
CA LEU A 268 6.00 -8.87 38.08
C LEU A 268 5.15 -9.55 37.00
N ALA A 269 4.02 -8.95 36.70
CA ALA A 269 3.28 -9.20 35.47
C ALA A 269 2.64 -7.91 34.96
N THR A 270 2.44 -7.81 33.66
CA THR A 270 1.60 -6.79 33.05
C THR A 270 0.31 -7.42 32.55
N MET A 271 -0.82 -6.85 32.93
CA MET A 271 -2.12 -7.22 32.39
C MET A 271 -2.49 -6.23 31.28
N GLU A 272 -2.74 -6.73 30.07
CA GLU A 272 -3.02 -5.90 28.90
C GLU A 272 -4.52 -5.92 28.54
N PHE A 273 -5.03 -4.76 28.14
CA PHE A 273 -6.45 -4.53 27.83
C PHE A 273 -6.61 -3.72 26.54
N MET A 274 -7.66 -4.05 25.79
CA MET A 274 -8.20 -3.18 24.75
C MET A 274 -9.39 -2.42 25.31
N VAL A 275 -9.37 -1.09 25.16
CA VAL A 275 -10.29 -0.18 25.83
C VAL A 275 -11.03 0.68 24.81
N ASP A 276 -12.35 0.66 24.90
CA ASP A 276 -13.23 1.61 24.25
C ASP A 276 -13.61 2.70 25.26
N VAL A 277 -12.92 3.84 25.15
CA VAL A 277 -13.08 4.95 26.08
C VAL A 277 -14.45 5.62 25.94
N GLN A 278 -15.06 5.59 24.75
CA GLN A 278 -16.38 6.20 24.52
C GLN A 278 -17.48 5.36 25.15
N ALA A 279 -17.42 4.05 24.98
CA ALA A 279 -18.37 3.11 25.58
C ALA A 279 -18.08 2.86 27.08
N GLY A 280 -16.89 3.22 27.57
CA GLY A 280 -16.49 2.99 28.96
C GLY A 280 -16.29 1.51 29.28
N VAL A 281 -15.85 0.71 28.31
CA VAL A 281 -15.66 -0.74 28.45
C VAL A 281 -14.24 -1.16 28.09
N PHE A 282 -13.76 -2.22 28.74
CA PHE A 282 -12.46 -2.84 28.47
C PHE A 282 -12.63 -4.32 28.19
N ARG A 283 -11.63 -4.92 27.53
CA ARG A 283 -11.49 -6.36 27.33
C ARG A 283 -10.05 -6.78 27.57
N PHE A 284 -9.84 -7.78 28.42
CA PHE A 284 -8.54 -8.37 28.69
C PHE A 284 -8.02 -9.12 27.45
N ILE A 285 -6.77 -8.88 27.06
CA ILE A 285 -6.17 -9.49 25.85
C ILE A 285 -5.05 -10.47 26.14
N GLU A 286 -4.14 -10.17 27.08
CA GLU A 286 -3.05 -11.07 27.47
C GLU A 286 -2.40 -10.64 28.79
N THR A 287 -1.55 -11.52 29.32
CA THR A 287 -0.66 -11.23 30.45
C THR A 287 0.78 -11.46 30.03
N ASN A 288 1.65 -10.53 30.39
CA ASN A 288 3.09 -10.64 30.18
C ASN A 288 3.78 -10.86 31.55
N PRO A 289 4.09 -12.11 31.95
CA PRO A 289 4.63 -12.47 33.27
C PRO A 289 6.13 -12.17 33.42
N ARG A 290 6.54 -10.96 33.02
CA ARG A 290 7.93 -10.49 32.99
C ARG A 290 8.00 -8.97 33.13
N ILE A 291 9.21 -8.44 33.26
CA ILE A 291 9.44 -7.00 33.07
C ILE A 291 9.18 -6.63 31.59
N GLN A 292 8.68 -5.43 31.35
CA GLN A 292 8.45 -4.87 30.01
C GLN A 292 9.44 -3.75 29.70
N VAL A 293 9.56 -3.37 28.42
CA VAL A 293 10.50 -2.34 27.98
C VAL A 293 10.14 -1.00 28.64
N GLU A 294 8.85 -0.68 28.57
CA GLU A 294 8.13 0.49 29.07
C GLU A 294 7.86 0.48 30.59
N HIS A 295 8.51 -0.41 31.35
CA HIS A 295 8.40 -0.41 32.82
C HIS A 295 8.89 0.92 33.43
N THR A 296 9.77 1.63 32.72
CA THR A 296 10.45 2.83 33.20
C THR A 296 9.50 4.01 33.46
N ILE A 297 8.38 4.11 32.73
CA ILE A 297 7.38 5.17 32.93
C ILE A 297 6.55 4.89 34.18
N THR A 298 6.32 3.61 34.52
CA THR A 298 5.77 3.22 35.83
C THR A 298 6.71 3.61 36.95
N GLU A 299 8.02 3.36 36.81
CA GLU A 299 9.02 3.82 37.80
C GLU A 299 9.02 5.34 37.95
N ALA A 300 8.93 6.07 36.85
CA ALA A 300 8.94 7.54 36.87
C ALA A 300 7.74 8.14 37.63
N ILE A 301 6.56 7.52 37.53
CA ILE A 301 5.35 8.00 38.23
C ILE A 301 5.16 7.43 39.63
N THR A 302 5.84 6.34 40.00
CA THR A 302 5.68 5.74 41.33
C THR A 302 6.88 5.95 42.23
N GLY A 303 8.07 6.12 41.66
CA GLY A 303 9.33 6.20 42.38
C GLY A 303 9.92 4.84 42.77
N TYR A 304 9.23 3.73 42.50
CA TYR A 304 9.76 2.38 42.76
C TYR A 304 10.71 1.94 41.65
N ASP A 305 11.75 1.20 42.02
CA ASP A 305 12.62 0.44 41.10
C ASP A 305 12.00 -0.96 40.90
N LEU A 306 11.46 -1.24 39.71
CA LEU A 306 10.76 -2.49 39.45
C LEU A 306 11.72 -3.69 39.38
N VAL A 307 12.98 -3.48 38.99
CA VAL A 307 14.00 -4.54 39.02
C VAL A 307 14.37 -4.88 40.46
N GLU A 308 14.51 -3.89 41.34
CA GLU A 308 14.77 -4.11 42.76
C GLU A 308 13.65 -4.96 43.37
N LEU A 309 12.39 -4.59 43.08
CA LEU A 309 11.22 -5.35 43.52
C LEU A 309 11.25 -6.79 43.01
N GLN A 310 11.60 -7.04 41.74
CA GLN A 310 11.78 -8.40 41.23
C GLN A 310 12.82 -9.20 42.01
N LEU A 311 13.98 -8.60 42.27
CA LEU A 311 15.09 -9.27 42.96
C LEU A 311 14.72 -9.59 44.43
N ARG A 312 14.01 -8.68 45.12
CA ARG A 312 13.52 -8.89 46.50
C ARG A 312 12.43 -9.97 46.57
N LEU A 313 11.48 -9.96 45.63
CA LEU A 313 10.44 -11.00 45.54
C LEU A 313 11.03 -12.38 45.20
N ALA A 314 12.07 -12.43 44.36
CA ALA A 314 12.75 -13.67 44.00
C ALA A 314 13.43 -14.34 45.20
N VAL A 315 13.97 -13.56 46.15
CA VAL A 315 14.53 -14.12 47.41
C VAL A 315 13.48 -14.44 48.47
N GLY A 316 12.21 -14.15 48.20
CA GLY A 316 11.08 -14.53 49.06
C GLY A 316 10.66 -13.48 50.08
N GLU A 317 11.08 -12.22 49.91
CA GLU A 317 10.51 -11.13 50.69
C GLU A 317 9.05 -10.90 50.28
N THR A 318 8.19 -10.61 51.25
CA THR A 318 6.78 -10.27 51.00
C THR A 318 6.63 -8.79 50.63
N LEU A 319 5.55 -8.42 49.94
CA LEU A 319 5.26 -7.02 49.60
C LEU A 319 5.22 -6.14 50.85
N GLU A 320 4.65 -6.64 51.96
CA GLU A 320 4.61 -5.96 53.24
C GLU A 320 6.01 -5.75 53.87
N GLN A 321 6.93 -6.70 53.68
CA GLN A 321 8.33 -6.58 54.13
C GLN A 321 9.13 -5.62 53.25
N ILE A 322 8.78 -5.55 51.96
CA ILE A 322 9.45 -4.69 51.00
C ILE A 322 9.13 -3.22 51.30
N ASP A 323 7.83 -2.91 51.36
CA ASP A 323 7.28 -1.62 51.72
C ASP A 323 5.78 -1.78 52.02
N PRO A 324 5.32 -1.59 53.28
CA PRO A 324 3.89 -1.69 53.62
C PRO A 324 2.99 -0.77 52.78
N GLU A 325 3.50 0.38 52.32
CA GLU A 325 2.73 1.33 51.51
C GLU A 325 2.47 0.81 50.09
N ILE A 326 3.28 -0.15 49.59
CA ILE A 326 3.12 -0.70 48.24
C ILE A 326 1.82 -1.50 48.08
N LEU A 327 1.24 -2.01 49.17
CA LEU A 327 -0.03 -2.74 49.15
C LEU A 327 -1.22 -1.82 48.84
N ASN A 328 -1.08 -0.51 49.08
CA ASN A 328 -2.06 0.52 48.75
C ASN A 328 -1.34 1.70 48.09
N PRO A 329 -0.96 1.56 46.81
CA PRO A 329 -0.11 2.52 46.13
C PRO A 329 -0.68 3.93 46.19
N ALA A 330 0.18 4.91 46.51
CA ALA A 330 -0.18 6.32 46.44
C ALA A 330 -0.53 6.75 45.01
N ALA A 331 -1.20 7.90 44.87
CA ALA A 331 -1.49 8.50 43.57
C ALA A 331 -0.20 8.73 42.75
N PRO A 332 -0.25 8.65 41.40
CA PRO A 332 0.92 8.86 40.56
C PRO A 332 1.56 10.23 40.77
N LEU A 333 2.89 10.28 40.74
CA LEU A 333 3.70 11.49 40.88
C LEU A 333 3.71 12.32 39.58
N GLY A 334 2.54 12.63 39.03
CA GLY A 334 2.38 13.31 37.73
C GLY A 334 2.32 12.31 36.57
N MET A 335 2.88 12.69 35.41
CA MET A 335 2.83 11.88 34.19
C MET A 335 4.23 11.66 33.61
N ALA A 336 4.41 10.55 32.91
CA ALA A 336 5.60 10.21 32.16
C ALA A 336 5.26 9.73 30.75
N VAL A 337 6.21 9.92 29.83
CA VAL A 337 6.17 9.35 28.47
C VAL A 337 7.51 8.69 28.15
N GLU A 338 7.47 7.52 27.55
CA GLU A 338 8.62 6.83 26.96
C GLU A 338 8.58 6.99 25.44
N LEU A 339 9.75 7.22 24.85
CA LEU A 339 9.94 7.29 23.41
C LEU A 339 11.01 6.27 23.02
N ARG A 340 10.67 5.32 22.16
CA ARG A 340 11.62 4.30 21.68
C ARG A 340 12.43 4.82 20.50
N VAL A 341 13.72 5.05 20.73
CA VAL A 341 14.66 5.48 19.69
C VAL A 341 15.28 4.26 19.03
N ASN A 342 14.91 4.04 17.76
CA ASN A 342 15.34 2.89 16.98
C ASN A 342 16.32 3.30 15.87
N THR A 343 17.27 2.43 15.53
CA THR A 343 18.09 2.55 14.32
C THR A 343 17.32 2.01 13.12
N GLU A 344 16.53 2.87 12.51
CA GLU A 344 15.68 2.55 11.36
C GLU A 344 15.63 3.74 10.39
N ASN A 345 15.50 3.42 9.11
CA ASN A 345 15.25 4.38 8.06
C ASN A 345 13.80 4.20 7.55
N PHE A 346 13.10 5.30 7.30
CA PHE A 346 11.72 5.28 6.81
C PHE A 346 11.68 5.60 5.32
N GLN A 347 10.83 4.86 4.61
CA GLN A 347 10.48 5.13 3.23
C GLN A 347 9.30 6.11 3.16
N PRO A 348 9.09 6.81 2.03
CA PRO A 348 7.99 7.78 1.88
C PRO A 348 6.58 7.20 2.12
N ASP A 349 6.40 5.89 1.98
CA ASP A 349 5.15 5.17 2.25
C ASP A 349 4.95 4.84 3.76
N GLY A 350 5.85 5.32 4.63
CA GLY A 350 5.83 5.07 6.07
C GLY A 350 6.38 3.71 6.48
N THR A 351 6.92 2.91 5.56
CA THR A 351 7.58 1.64 5.92
C THR A 351 8.97 1.89 6.52
N SER A 352 9.28 1.26 7.66
CA SER A 352 10.61 1.35 8.27
C SER A 352 11.45 0.09 8.05
N THR A 353 12.75 0.29 7.87
CA THR A 353 13.75 -0.78 7.76
C THR A 353 14.88 -0.56 8.76
N PRO A 354 15.25 -1.56 9.58
CA PRO A 354 16.41 -1.47 10.46
C PRO A 354 17.69 -1.14 9.69
N VAL A 355 18.51 -0.24 10.24
CA VAL A 355 19.83 0.12 9.70
C VAL A 355 20.92 -0.13 10.73
N SER A 356 22.16 -0.31 10.25
CA SER A 356 23.33 -0.55 11.11
C SER A 356 24.51 0.28 10.63
N GLY A 357 25.43 0.59 11.55
CA GLY A 357 26.59 1.43 11.29
C GLY A 357 27.34 1.72 12.59
N VAL A 358 28.19 2.74 12.59
CA VAL A 358 28.93 3.18 13.79
C VAL A 358 28.34 4.48 14.29
N LEU A 359 28.06 4.57 15.59
CA LEU A 359 27.61 5.80 16.24
C LEU A 359 28.78 6.80 16.33
N GLU A 360 29.01 7.58 15.28
CA GLU A 360 30.07 8.60 15.21
C GLU A 360 29.89 9.67 16.28
N ARG A 361 28.64 10.00 16.57
CA ARG A 361 28.25 10.86 17.67
C ARG A 361 27.03 10.24 18.34
N PHE A 362 27.07 10.15 19.65
CA PHE A 362 25.93 9.72 20.45
C PHE A 362 25.79 10.64 21.65
N GLN A 363 24.96 11.66 21.51
CA GLN A 363 24.65 12.61 22.58
C GLN A 363 23.15 12.59 22.83
N MET A 364 22.77 12.06 23.98
CA MET A 364 21.38 12.01 24.42
C MET A 364 21.04 13.21 25.32
N PRO A 365 19.76 13.65 25.35
CA PRO A 365 19.34 14.75 26.22
C PRO A 365 19.53 14.40 27.69
N CYS A 366 19.69 15.43 28.52
CA CYS A 366 19.82 15.30 29.96
C CYS A 366 19.08 16.43 30.67
N GLY A 367 19.03 16.36 32.01
CA GLY A 367 18.45 17.41 32.84
C GLY A 367 17.20 16.95 33.60
N ARG A 368 16.57 17.90 34.28
CA ARG A 368 15.47 17.60 35.22
C ARG A 368 14.29 16.95 34.50
N GLY A 369 13.89 15.76 34.95
CA GLY A 369 12.75 15.01 34.41
C GLY A 369 13.04 14.36 33.05
N VAL A 370 14.32 14.12 32.74
CA VAL A 370 14.78 13.39 31.57
C VAL A 370 15.63 12.21 32.06
N ARG A 371 15.23 10.98 31.75
CA ARG A 371 15.98 9.74 31.98
C ARG A 371 16.22 9.08 30.62
N VAL A 372 17.39 8.49 30.45
CA VAL A 372 17.77 7.77 29.22
C VAL A 372 18.30 6.41 29.60
N GLU A 373 17.72 5.37 29.01
CA GLU A 373 18.23 4.00 29.10
C GLU A 373 18.70 3.57 27.72
N THR A 374 19.97 3.17 27.62
CA THR A 374 20.56 2.90 26.31
C THR A 374 21.77 1.98 26.45
N HIS A 375 22.08 1.28 25.37
CA HIS A 375 23.32 0.55 25.19
C HIS A 375 24.24 1.22 24.15
N GLY A 376 23.85 2.37 23.61
CA GLY A 376 24.62 3.17 22.66
C GLY A 376 25.71 4.00 23.33
N TYR A 377 26.83 4.16 22.64
CA TYR A 377 27.93 5.05 23.00
C TYR A 377 28.70 5.45 21.73
N THR A 378 29.38 6.60 21.77
CA THR A 378 30.19 7.05 20.63
C THR A 378 31.25 6.01 20.26
N GLY A 379 31.31 5.64 18.99
CA GLY A 379 32.18 4.60 18.44
C GLY A 379 31.58 3.18 18.48
N TYR A 380 30.39 2.98 19.05
CA TYR A 380 29.71 1.67 19.04
C TYR A 380 29.25 1.31 17.62
N ALA A 381 29.62 0.11 17.16
CA ALA A 381 29.11 -0.46 15.91
C ALA A 381 27.85 -1.26 16.22
N VAL A 382 26.69 -0.74 15.82
CA VAL A 382 25.39 -1.38 16.03
C VAL A 382 25.32 -2.64 15.18
N ASN A 383 25.01 -3.78 15.81
CA ASN A 383 24.96 -5.08 15.12
C ASN A 383 23.53 -5.33 14.57
N PRO A 384 23.36 -5.54 13.24
CA PRO A 384 22.05 -5.76 12.61
C PRO A 384 21.41 -7.12 12.97
N GLY A 385 22.12 -8.01 13.66
CA GLY A 385 21.62 -9.31 14.13
C GLY A 385 20.73 -9.23 15.39
N PHE A 386 20.51 -8.04 15.95
CA PHE A 386 19.71 -7.80 17.15
C PHE A 386 18.58 -6.77 16.92
N ASP A 387 17.73 -6.60 17.93
CA ASP A 387 16.65 -5.62 17.93
C ASP A 387 17.16 -4.18 17.68
N PRO A 388 16.48 -3.37 16.84
CA PRO A 388 16.95 -2.04 16.44
C PRO A 388 16.79 -0.96 17.53
N MET A 389 16.14 -1.25 18.68
CA MET A 389 15.96 -0.25 19.73
C MET A 389 17.31 0.12 20.38
N LEU A 390 17.76 1.35 20.14
CA LEU A 390 19.04 1.87 20.59
C LEU A 390 18.94 2.53 21.98
N ALA A 391 17.87 3.27 22.22
CA ALA A 391 17.64 3.98 23.47
C ALA A 391 16.15 4.14 23.78
N LYS A 392 15.85 4.27 25.07
CA LYS A 392 14.57 4.71 25.60
C LYS A 392 14.77 6.11 26.19
N LEU A 393 13.94 7.04 25.77
CA LEU A 393 13.93 8.39 26.32
C LEU A 393 12.68 8.56 27.18
N ILE A 394 12.87 8.69 28.49
CA ILE A 394 11.81 8.74 29.49
C ILE A 394 11.70 10.17 30.00
N LEU A 395 10.56 10.79 29.80
CA LEU A 395 10.29 12.15 30.22
C LEU A 395 9.25 12.14 31.32
N HIS A 396 9.49 12.91 32.38
CA HIS A 396 8.60 13.04 33.51
C HIS A 396 8.15 14.48 33.72
N HIS A 397 6.86 14.66 33.92
CA HIS A 397 6.24 15.92 34.29
C HIS A 397 5.52 15.75 35.63
N ARG A 398 5.87 16.58 36.63
CA ARG A 398 5.34 16.46 38.00
C ARG A 398 3.83 16.75 38.15
N LYS A 399 3.20 17.28 37.11
CA LYS A 399 1.76 17.58 37.09
C LYS A 399 1.08 16.65 36.10
N ASP A 400 -0.21 16.47 36.31
CA ASP A 400 -1.11 15.89 35.32
C ASP A 400 -1.39 16.93 34.21
N ASP A 401 -0.40 17.10 33.32
CA ASP A 401 -0.41 18.06 32.21
C ASP A 401 0.23 17.42 30.97
N LEU A 402 -0.61 16.79 30.15
CA LEU A 402 -0.21 16.15 28.89
C LEU A 402 0.51 17.14 27.97
N GLY A 403 -0.03 18.35 27.78
CA GLY A 403 0.61 19.35 26.92
C GLY A 403 2.00 19.77 27.43
N GLY A 404 2.18 19.87 28.75
CA GLY A 404 3.48 20.12 29.38
C GLY A 404 4.47 18.98 29.21
N LEU A 405 3.99 17.74 29.26
CA LEU A 405 4.79 16.55 29.00
C LEU A 405 5.22 16.46 27.53
N LEU A 406 4.31 16.67 26.58
CA LEU A 406 4.59 16.64 25.14
C LEU A 406 5.59 17.73 24.72
N ARG A 407 5.47 18.95 25.26
CA ARG A 407 6.47 20.02 25.03
C ARG A 407 7.86 19.64 25.56
N ARG A 408 7.92 18.93 26.69
CA ARG A 408 9.19 18.42 27.24
C ARG A 408 9.76 17.31 26.35
N ALA A 409 8.92 16.41 25.86
CA ALA A 409 9.29 15.34 24.93
C ALA A 409 9.87 15.89 23.62
N ASP A 410 9.18 16.83 22.95
CA ASP A 410 9.70 17.50 21.74
C ASP A 410 11.04 18.21 22.02
N ARG A 411 11.16 18.88 23.18
CA ARG A 411 12.40 19.54 23.57
C ARG A 411 13.55 18.54 23.73
N ALA A 412 13.34 17.43 24.44
CA ALA A 412 14.37 16.43 24.67
C ALA A 412 14.77 15.73 23.35
N LEU A 413 13.82 15.39 22.48
CA LEU A 413 14.10 14.85 21.15
C LEU A 413 14.91 15.84 20.30
N SER A 414 14.62 17.14 20.38
CA SER A 414 15.39 18.16 19.65
C SER A 414 16.84 18.28 20.13
N GLU A 415 17.16 17.83 21.34
CA GLU A 415 18.51 17.87 21.91
C GLU A 415 19.30 16.56 21.70
N ALA A 416 18.66 15.51 21.19
CA ALA A 416 19.33 14.27 20.82
C ALA A 416 20.14 14.47 19.53
N ASP A 417 21.44 14.14 19.57
CA ASP A 417 22.36 14.17 18.43
C ASP A 417 22.99 12.79 18.25
N ILE A 418 22.40 12.01 17.35
CA ILE A 418 22.88 10.69 16.95
C ILE A 418 23.34 10.79 15.49
N ARG A 419 24.61 10.46 15.22
CA ARG A 419 25.20 10.52 13.87
C ARG A 419 25.92 9.22 13.51
N GLY A 420 26.06 8.99 12.21
CA GLY A 420 26.65 7.79 11.62
C GLY A 420 25.64 6.66 11.34
N ILE A 421 24.41 6.76 11.85
CA ILE A 421 23.31 5.83 11.59
C ILE A 421 21.97 6.59 11.58
N ASP A 422 21.08 6.26 10.65
CA ASP A 422 19.72 6.81 10.63
C ASP A 422 18.89 6.31 11.83
N THR A 423 18.00 7.17 12.33
CA THR A 423 17.14 6.88 13.48
C THR A 423 15.74 7.45 13.27
N ASN A 424 14.79 6.98 14.08
CA ASN A 424 13.41 7.45 14.06
C ASN A 424 13.15 8.79 14.80
N LEU A 425 14.20 9.56 15.15
CA LEU A 425 14.06 10.80 15.95
C LEU A 425 13.14 11.84 15.30
N THR A 426 13.23 12.04 13.98
CA THR A 426 12.38 13.00 13.24
C THR A 426 10.92 12.56 13.20
N HIS A 427 10.68 11.25 13.11
CA HIS A 427 9.35 10.65 13.12
C HIS A 427 8.69 10.76 14.49
N LEU A 428 9.42 10.48 15.57
CA LEU A 428 8.92 10.65 16.94
C LEU A 428 8.48 12.10 17.17
N ARG A 429 9.25 13.09 16.70
CA ARG A 429 8.86 14.51 16.77
C ARG A 429 7.65 14.84 15.91
N GLY A 430 7.54 14.23 14.72
CA GLY A 430 6.38 14.34 13.84
C GLY A 430 5.10 13.85 14.53
N ILE A 431 5.15 12.69 15.17
CA ILE A 431 4.02 12.09 15.90
C ILE A 431 3.57 13.00 17.05
N LEU A 432 4.50 13.51 17.88
CA LEU A 432 4.15 14.36 19.03
C LEU A 432 3.53 15.71 18.63
N ALA A 433 3.68 16.13 17.36
CA ALA A 433 3.18 17.40 16.86
C ALA A 433 1.76 17.30 16.26
N THR A 434 1.19 16.09 16.11
CA THR A 434 -0.13 15.95 15.49
C THR A 434 -1.25 16.41 16.43
N PRO A 435 -2.34 17.00 15.88
CA PRO A 435 -3.51 17.38 16.69
C PRO A 435 -4.08 16.21 17.50
N GLU A 436 -4.12 15.02 16.93
CA GLU A 436 -4.65 13.80 17.56
C GLU A 436 -3.87 13.43 18.82
N VAL A 437 -2.53 13.55 18.82
CA VAL A 437 -1.72 13.26 20.00
C VAL A 437 -1.82 14.38 21.03
N LEU A 438 -1.91 15.65 20.59
CA LEU A 438 -2.06 16.81 21.48
C LEU A 438 -3.38 16.79 22.25
N GLU A 439 -4.46 16.32 21.61
CA GLU A 439 -5.79 16.18 22.19
C GLU A 439 -6.05 14.79 22.80
N TRP A 440 -5.10 13.87 22.65
CA TRP A 440 -5.19 12.46 23.04
C TRP A 440 -6.40 11.72 22.43
N ASN A 441 -6.66 11.97 21.14
CA ASN A 441 -7.68 11.30 20.34
C ASN A 441 -7.03 10.29 19.37
N VAL A 442 -6.47 9.21 19.92
CA VAL A 442 -5.69 8.21 19.17
C VAL A 442 -6.25 6.79 19.37
N SER A 443 -6.01 5.93 18.39
CA SER A 443 -6.31 4.50 18.44
C SER A 443 -5.10 3.66 18.03
N THR A 444 -5.17 2.35 18.25
CA THR A 444 -4.12 1.38 17.87
C THR A 444 -3.81 1.34 16.36
N GLN A 445 -4.64 1.94 15.52
CA GLN A 445 -4.44 2.08 14.07
C GLN A 445 -3.81 3.42 13.67
N PHE A 446 -3.62 4.36 14.59
CA PHE A 446 -3.24 5.74 14.28
C PHE A 446 -1.92 5.84 13.49
N LEU A 447 -0.91 5.03 13.83
CA LEU A 447 0.38 5.07 13.15
C LEU A 447 0.45 4.19 11.88
N ASP A 448 -0.59 3.43 11.56
CA ASP A 448 -0.62 2.61 10.35
C ASP A 448 -0.77 3.53 9.11
N GLY A 449 0.33 3.74 8.37
CA GLY A 449 0.38 4.65 7.23
C GLY A 449 0.84 6.08 7.58
N PHE A 450 1.23 6.35 8.83
CA PHE A 450 1.80 7.65 9.21
C PHE A 450 3.24 7.78 8.69
N SER A 451 3.47 8.73 7.78
CA SER A 451 4.79 9.09 7.21
C SER A 451 5.24 10.52 7.55
N GLY A 452 4.56 11.18 8.49
CA GLY A 452 4.88 12.56 8.87
C GLY A 452 6.26 12.67 9.52
N GLU A 453 7.20 13.31 8.82
CA GLU A 453 8.50 13.69 9.37
C GLU A 453 8.51 15.15 9.83
N ASP A 454 9.14 15.42 10.96
CA ASP A 454 9.37 16.78 11.41
C ASP A 454 10.66 17.37 10.82
N ASN A 455 10.50 18.34 9.92
CA ASN A 455 11.60 19.09 9.30
C ASN A 455 12.17 20.23 10.18
N ARG A 456 11.65 20.45 11.40
CA ARG A 456 12.18 21.47 12.31
C ARG A 456 13.61 21.10 12.73
N LYS A 457 14.58 21.98 12.48
CA LYS A 457 15.97 21.80 12.91
C LYS A 457 16.07 21.43 14.40
N GLY A 458 16.89 20.44 14.70
CA GLY A 458 17.26 20.08 16.08
C GLY A 458 18.05 21.21 16.76
N ARG A 459 18.12 21.17 18.09
CA ARG A 459 18.91 22.07 18.95
C ARG A 459 20.29 21.48 19.21
N VAL A 460 20.95 21.09 18.13
CA VAL A 460 22.28 20.51 18.15
C VAL A 460 23.26 21.52 17.58
N PHE A 461 24.51 21.49 18.02
CA PHE A 461 25.54 22.30 17.37
C PHE A 461 25.78 21.72 15.97
N GLU A 462 25.46 22.51 14.94
CA GLU A 462 26.03 22.33 13.60
C GLU A 462 27.53 22.55 13.76
N ALA A 463 28.28 21.46 13.87
CA ALA A 463 29.72 21.55 13.82
C ALA A 463 30.07 21.97 12.39
N GLU A 464 30.74 23.11 12.21
CA GLU A 464 31.76 23.19 11.17
C GLU A 464 32.62 21.93 11.32
N GLN A 465 33.02 21.30 10.22
CA GLN A 465 33.89 20.12 10.21
C GLN A 465 35.22 20.42 10.95
N ILE A 466 35.20 20.37 12.27
CA ILE A 466 36.37 20.26 13.11
C ILE A 466 36.38 18.78 13.48
N ALA A 467 36.89 17.98 12.54
CA ALA A 467 37.24 16.60 12.80
C ALA A 467 38.15 16.58 14.04
N PRO A 468 37.79 15.86 15.12
CA PRO A 468 38.73 15.63 16.19
C PRO A 468 39.83 14.72 15.64
N GLU A 469 41.09 15.15 15.73
CA GLU A 469 42.24 14.24 15.69
C GLU A 469 42.08 13.22 16.82
N VAL A 470 41.46 12.08 16.51
CA VAL A 470 41.63 10.87 17.30
C VAL A 470 43.02 10.37 16.97
N LEU A 471 43.93 10.46 17.94
CA LEU A 471 45.22 9.77 17.93
C LEU A 471 45.01 8.30 17.56
N GLN A 472 45.30 7.97 16.29
CA GLN A 472 45.41 6.59 15.83
C GLN A 472 46.68 5.98 16.43
N PRO A 473 46.71 4.66 16.70
CA PRO A 473 47.98 3.99 16.89
C PRO A 473 48.77 4.20 15.60
N GLU A 474 49.92 4.89 15.70
CA GLU A 474 50.83 5.10 14.57
C GLU A 474 51.15 3.75 13.93
N SER A 475 50.50 3.43 12.80
CA SER A 475 51.12 2.60 11.80
C SER A 475 52.27 3.44 11.26
N HIS A 476 53.48 3.14 11.74
CA HIS A 476 54.68 3.89 11.41
C HIS A 476 54.92 3.85 9.90
N ILE A 477 54.48 4.89 9.18
CA ILE A 477 54.86 5.13 7.80
C ILE A 477 56.31 5.61 7.86
N PRO A 478 57.29 4.88 7.30
CA PRO A 478 58.69 5.27 7.38
C PRO A 478 58.93 6.61 6.67
N ASP A 479 59.90 7.40 7.15
CA ASP A 479 60.25 8.70 6.56
C ASP A 479 60.50 8.59 5.04
N GLY A 480 59.82 9.45 4.29
CA GLY A 480 59.84 9.45 2.82
C GLY A 480 58.93 8.41 2.17
N CYS A 481 58.01 7.78 2.89
CA CYS A 481 56.93 6.93 2.34
C CYS A 481 55.56 7.59 2.52
N ILE A 482 54.59 7.19 1.69
CA ILE A 482 53.17 7.54 1.82
C ILE A 482 52.36 6.30 2.24
N GLY A 483 51.25 6.49 2.96
CA GLY A 483 50.35 5.39 3.34
C GLY A 483 49.29 5.13 2.27
N VAL A 484 49.08 3.88 1.90
CA VAL A 484 47.92 3.44 1.10
C VAL A 484 46.85 2.98 2.07
N THR A 485 45.67 3.60 2.03
CA THR A 485 44.60 3.39 3.01
C THR A 485 43.38 2.67 2.42
N ALA A 486 42.55 2.09 3.29
CA ALA A 486 41.31 1.43 2.90
C ALA A 486 40.18 2.43 2.61
N PRO A 487 39.52 2.42 1.45
CA PRO A 487 38.49 3.40 1.10
C PRO A 487 37.15 3.15 1.81
N ILE A 488 36.92 1.93 2.33
CA ILE A 488 35.68 1.51 2.99
C ILE A 488 36.02 0.59 4.16
N GLN A 489 35.10 0.46 5.14
CA GLN A 489 35.23 -0.56 6.17
C GLN A 489 34.96 -1.94 5.57
N ALA A 490 35.92 -2.86 5.71
CA ALA A 490 35.92 -4.14 5.02
C ALA A 490 36.75 -5.18 5.77
N ILE A 491 36.71 -6.44 5.33
CA ILE A 491 37.65 -7.48 5.72
C ILE A 491 38.68 -7.61 4.61
N VAL A 492 39.98 -7.64 4.88
CA VAL A 492 41.00 -7.89 3.84
C VAL A 492 40.84 -9.31 3.31
N SER A 493 40.29 -9.47 2.10
CA SER A 493 40.09 -10.79 1.49
C SER A 493 41.35 -11.32 0.84
N ASP A 494 42.22 -10.45 0.29
CA ASP A 494 43.52 -10.83 -0.26
C ASP A 494 44.55 -9.70 -0.23
N VAL A 495 45.84 -10.07 -0.22
CA VAL A 495 46.98 -9.13 -0.31
C VAL A 495 47.77 -9.49 -1.56
N LEU A 496 47.85 -8.57 -2.53
CA LEU A 496 48.36 -8.85 -3.88
C LEU A 496 49.83 -8.49 -4.07
N VAL A 497 50.45 -7.82 -3.10
CA VAL A 497 51.84 -7.34 -3.15
C VAL A 497 52.63 -7.77 -1.91
N SER A 498 53.96 -7.77 -2.05
CA SER A 498 54.92 -8.03 -0.98
C SER A 498 55.76 -6.80 -0.66
N SER A 499 56.29 -6.73 0.56
CA SER A 499 57.27 -5.70 0.92
C SER A 499 58.52 -5.81 0.04
N GLY A 500 58.88 -4.72 -0.63
CA GLY A 500 59.99 -4.64 -1.59
C GLY A 500 59.55 -4.51 -3.05
N ASP A 501 58.27 -4.77 -3.36
CA ASP A 501 57.75 -4.73 -4.72
C ASP A 501 57.70 -3.30 -5.27
N ILE A 502 58.06 -3.14 -6.55
CA ILE A 502 57.88 -1.89 -7.29
C ILE A 502 56.49 -1.93 -7.92
N VAL A 503 55.66 -0.96 -7.60
CA VAL A 503 54.28 -0.87 -8.06
C VAL A 503 54.09 0.42 -8.86
N GLN A 504 53.23 0.37 -9.87
CA GLN A 504 52.85 1.55 -10.66
C GLN A 504 51.60 2.22 -10.09
N ALA A 505 51.46 3.53 -10.26
CA ALA A 505 50.22 4.23 -9.95
C ALA A 505 49.01 3.51 -10.60
N GLY A 506 47.94 3.26 -9.83
CA GLY A 506 46.75 2.52 -10.27
C GLY A 506 46.83 1.00 -10.15
N GLN A 507 48.00 0.40 -9.85
CA GLN A 507 48.15 -1.04 -9.68
C GLN A 507 47.42 -1.54 -8.41
N GLU A 508 46.67 -2.64 -8.49
CA GLU A 508 46.00 -3.25 -7.33
C GLU A 508 46.99 -3.82 -6.31
N LEU A 509 46.78 -3.50 -5.03
CA LEU A 509 47.63 -3.86 -3.90
C LEU A 509 46.93 -4.80 -2.91
N PHE A 510 45.63 -4.58 -2.66
CA PHE A 510 44.81 -5.38 -1.74
C PHE A 510 43.43 -5.64 -2.35
N ILE A 511 42.79 -6.75 -1.97
CA ILE A 511 41.36 -6.97 -2.18
C ILE A 511 40.69 -6.98 -0.81
N ILE A 512 39.64 -6.19 -0.63
CA ILE A 512 38.89 -6.02 0.61
C ILE A 512 37.41 -6.35 0.38
N GLU A 513 36.79 -7.10 1.28
CA GLU A 513 35.41 -7.58 1.19
C GLU A 513 34.52 -6.82 2.17
N ALA A 514 33.52 -6.13 1.62
CA ALA A 514 32.47 -5.45 2.39
C ALA A 514 31.12 -5.76 1.76
N MET A 515 30.10 -6.00 2.59
CA MET A 515 28.73 -6.25 2.12
C MET A 515 28.61 -7.36 1.06
N LYS A 516 29.39 -8.45 1.20
CA LYS A 516 29.47 -9.58 0.23
C LYS A 516 30.04 -9.22 -1.15
N MET A 517 30.75 -8.08 -1.27
CA MET A 517 31.38 -7.60 -2.49
C MET A 517 32.87 -7.32 -2.27
N GLN A 518 33.70 -7.71 -3.24
CA GLN A 518 35.15 -7.46 -3.23
C GLN A 518 35.47 -6.11 -3.88
N HIS A 519 36.36 -5.34 -3.26
CA HIS A 519 36.86 -4.06 -3.72
C HIS A 519 38.39 -4.11 -3.79
N ALA A 520 38.98 -3.68 -4.90
CA ALA A 520 40.43 -3.58 -5.02
C ALA A 520 40.93 -2.23 -4.49
N VAL A 521 42.00 -2.24 -3.69
CA VAL A 521 42.72 -1.03 -3.25
C VAL A 521 43.99 -0.89 -4.06
N THR A 522 44.17 0.24 -4.74
CA THR A 522 45.24 0.48 -5.72
C THR A 522 46.33 1.43 -5.19
N ALA A 523 47.50 1.39 -5.83
CA ALA A 523 48.63 2.27 -5.50
C ALA A 523 48.34 3.72 -5.97
N PRO A 524 48.41 4.72 -5.08
CA PRO A 524 48.10 6.10 -5.45
C PRO A 524 49.20 6.76 -6.31
N GLN A 525 50.43 6.24 -6.30
CA GLN A 525 51.52 6.66 -7.17
C GLN A 525 52.50 5.51 -7.41
N SER A 526 53.41 5.67 -8.37
CA SER A 526 54.47 4.70 -8.61
C SER A 526 55.52 4.78 -7.50
N GLY A 527 56.01 3.63 -7.06
CA GLY A 527 57.01 3.57 -6.01
C GLY A 527 57.25 2.16 -5.50
N GLN A 528 58.02 2.05 -4.42
CA GLN A 528 58.34 0.76 -3.81
C GLN A 528 57.56 0.53 -2.51
N VAL A 529 56.85 -0.59 -2.40
CA VAL A 529 56.15 -0.99 -1.16
C VAL A 529 57.20 -1.29 -0.08
N LYS A 530 57.13 -0.62 1.06
CA LYS A 530 58.12 -0.73 2.15
C LYS A 530 57.60 -1.51 3.36
N VAL A 531 56.32 -1.39 3.66
CA VAL A 531 55.70 -2.05 4.83
C VAL A 531 54.30 -2.46 4.44
N ILE A 532 53.89 -3.70 4.75
CA ILE A 532 52.50 -4.14 4.68
C ILE A 532 51.96 -4.15 6.11
N SER A 533 50.92 -3.38 6.35
CA SER A 533 50.35 -3.13 7.68
C SER A 533 49.05 -3.88 7.93
N ALA A 534 48.40 -4.42 6.88
CA ALA A 534 47.16 -5.19 6.99
C ALA A 534 47.34 -6.64 6.49
N ALA A 535 46.77 -7.59 7.24
CA ALA A 535 46.84 -9.03 6.94
C ALA A 535 45.53 -9.58 6.37
N LYS A 536 45.61 -10.65 5.57
CA LYS A 536 44.44 -11.37 5.07
C LYS A 536 43.56 -11.87 6.23
N GLY A 537 42.25 -11.61 6.15
CA GLY A 537 41.25 -11.92 7.17
C GLY A 537 41.06 -10.82 8.22
N GLU A 538 41.87 -9.76 8.20
CA GLU A 538 41.78 -8.66 9.16
C GLU A 538 40.61 -7.72 8.83
N THR A 539 39.85 -7.32 9.85
CA THR A 539 38.79 -6.31 9.70
C THR A 539 39.39 -4.91 9.80
N ILE A 540 39.33 -4.17 8.70
CA ILE A 540 39.92 -2.85 8.53
C ILE A 540 38.81 -1.79 8.44
N ARG A 541 39.09 -0.61 8.99
CA ARG A 541 38.17 0.54 8.95
C ARG A 541 38.45 1.39 7.72
N VAL A 542 37.52 2.27 7.38
CA VAL A 542 37.79 3.38 6.45
C VAL A 542 39.06 4.11 6.91
N ASP A 543 39.94 4.43 5.96
CA ASP A 543 41.23 5.10 6.12
C ASP A 543 42.32 4.34 6.88
N ALA A 544 42.12 3.06 7.21
CA ALA A 544 43.18 2.24 7.80
C ALA A 544 44.35 2.06 6.82
N VAL A 545 45.59 2.34 7.25
CA VAL A 545 46.80 2.15 6.41
C VAL A 545 47.02 0.66 6.16
N LEU A 546 46.94 0.25 4.91
CA LEU A 546 47.15 -1.12 4.45
C LEU A 546 48.62 -1.39 4.12
N CYS A 547 49.33 -0.43 3.52
CA CYS A 547 50.77 -0.49 3.31
C CYS A 547 51.41 0.90 3.23
N ALA A 548 52.74 0.98 3.40
CA ALA A 548 53.53 2.18 3.15
C ALA A 548 54.31 2.04 1.83
N LEU A 549 54.27 3.08 1.01
CA LEU A 549 54.88 3.13 -0.33
C LEU A 549 55.91 4.27 -0.40
N ARG A 550 57.16 3.96 -0.75
CA ARG A 550 58.20 4.96 -0.99
C ARG A 550 58.08 5.49 -2.43
N PRO A 551 57.82 6.79 -2.65
CA PRO A 551 57.76 7.36 -3.99
C PRO A 551 59.17 7.37 -4.61
N ASP A 552 59.26 7.03 -5.89
CA ASP A 552 60.48 7.26 -6.67
C ASP A 552 60.50 8.75 -7.06
N GLY A 553 61.43 9.50 -6.46
CA GLY A 553 61.56 10.94 -6.65
C GLY A 553 62.01 11.28 -8.07
N ASP A 554 61.06 11.38 -8.98
CA ASP A 554 61.18 12.11 -10.23
C ASP A 554 59.81 12.70 -10.57
N GLU A 555 59.72 14.02 -10.53
CA GLU A 555 58.62 14.80 -11.12
C GLU A 555 58.69 14.66 -12.64
N GLN A 556 58.37 13.48 -13.17
CA GLN A 556 57.83 13.43 -14.51
C GLN A 556 56.45 14.07 -14.43
N LYS A 557 56.33 15.25 -15.03
CA LYS A 557 55.07 15.89 -15.37
C LYS A 557 54.06 14.78 -15.64
N LEU A 558 52.97 14.78 -14.87
CA LEU A 558 51.73 14.14 -15.27
C LEU A 558 51.48 14.59 -16.71
N GLN A 559 51.88 13.74 -17.65
CA GLN A 559 50.99 13.43 -18.73
C GLN A 559 49.76 13.00 -17.97
N GLU A 560 48.75 13.87 -17.95
CA GLU A 560 47.42 13.47 -17.56
C GLU A 560 47.19 12.17 -18.31
N ILE A 561 47.40 11.05 -17.62
CA ILE A 561 46.46 9.96 -17.70
C ILE A 561 45.26 10.60 -16.99
N ALA A 562 44.58 11.49 -17.74
CA ALA A 562 43.19 11.26 -17.95
C ALA A 562 43.14 9.75 -18.10
N ASP A 563 42.64 9.06 -17.07
CA ASP A 563 41.75 7.98 -17.44
C ASP A 563 40.86 8.66 -18.45
N ASP A 564 41.13 8.38 -19.72
CA ASP A 564 40.35 8.80 -20.85
C ASP A 564 39.07 7.98 -20.67
N PHE A 565 38.35 8.23 -19.55
CA PHE A 565 36.94 8.06 -19.36
C PHE A 565 36.36 9.08 -20.30
N ASP A 566 36.55 8.79 -21.58
CA ASP A 566 35.64 9.21 -22.60
C ASP A 566 34.26 8.87 -22.05
N PRO A 567 33.42 9.85 -21.70
CA PRO A 567 32.07 9.59 -21.26
C PRO A 567 31.27 8.84 -22.34
N ASN A 568 31.78 8.83 -23.57
CA ASN A 568 31.26 8.07 -24.70
C ASN A 568 31.78 6.62 -24.74
N ASN A 569 32.71 6.20 -23.86
CA ASN A 569 33.21 4.83 -23.76
C ASN A 569 32.63 4.12 -22.51
N PRO A 570 31.47 3.45 -22.64
CA PRO A 570 30.81 2.81 -21.51
C PRO A 570 31.65 1.67 -20.91
N ARG A 571 31.60 1.54 -19.58
CA ARG A 571 32.21 0.43 -18.83
C ARG A 571 31.72 -0.92 -19.37
N SER A 572 32.54 -1.96 -19.30
CA SER A 572 32.20 -3.29 -19.84
C SER A 572 30.93 -3.92 -19.23
N ASP A 573 30.63 -3.65 -17.96
CA ASP A 573 29.39 -4.09 -17.29
C ASP A 573 28.15 -3.37 -17.83
N LEU A 574 28.25 -2.05 -18.04
CA LEU A 574 27.23 -1.21 -18.65
C LEU A 574 27.05 -1.57 -20.13
N THR A 575 28.13 -1.78 -20.88
CA THR A 575 28.08 -2.29 -22.27
C THR A 575 27.35 -3.62 -22.30
N ARG A 576 27.67 -4.57 -21.40
CA ARG A 576 26.95 -5.85 -21.32
C ARG A 576 25.46 -5.69 -20.99
N LEU A 577 25.09 -4.73 -20.13
CA LEU A 577 23.69 -4.41 -19.84
C LEU A 577 23.01 -3.78 -21.07
N ASN A 578 23.65 -2.82 -21.72
CA ASN A 578 23.13 -2.12 -22.89
C ASN A 578 22.96 -3.10 -24.06
N ASP A 579 23.97 -3.91 -24.37
CA ASP A 579 23.90 -5.01 -25.34
C ASP A 579 22.70 -5.91 -25.04
N ARG A 580 22.45 -6.16 -23.75
CA ARG A 580 21.35 -7.01 -23.30
C ARG A 580 19.99 -6.36 -23.49
N LEU A 581 19.86 -5.09 -23.16
CA LEU A 581 18.63 -4.30 -23.32
C LEU A 581 18.33 -4.09 -24.81
N GLU A 582 19.33 -3.77 -25.63
CA GLU A 582 19.23 -3.57 -27.07
C GLU A 582 18.59 -4.77 -27.78
N LEU A 583 18.94 -6.00 -27.37
CA LEU A 583 18.34 -7.23 -27.91
C LEU A 583 16.81 -7.31 -27.72
N THR A 584 16.24 -6.57 -26.78
CA THR A 584 14.80 -6.51 -26.52
C THR A 584 14.08 -5.43 -27.34
N LEU A 585 14.83 -4.48 -27.93
CA LEU A 585 14.31 -3.36 -28.70
C LEU A 585 14.09 -3.75 -30.17
N ASP A 586 13.26 -2.98 -30.86
CA ASP A 586 12.88 -3.25 -32.25
C ASP A 586 14.07 -3.22 -33.21
N ALA A 587 15.06 -2.36 -32.95
CA ALA A 587 16.28 -2.25 -33.75
C ALA A 587 17.05 -3.59 -33.85
N ALA A 588 17.09 -4.38 -32.78
CA ALA A 588 17.74 -5.68 -32.76
C ALA A 588 16.83 -6.84 -33.25
N ARG A 589 15.58 -6.55 -33.62
CA ARG A 589 14.55 -7.55 -33.97
C ARG A 589 13.93 -7.32 -35.35
N PRO A 590 14.71 -7.08 -36.43
CA PRO A 590 14.20 -6.64 -37.73
C PRO A 590 13.18 -7.60 -38.35
N LYS A 591 13.34 -8.92 -38.16
CA LYS A 591 12.39 -9.93 -38.66
C LYS A 591 11.03 -9.86 -37.96
N ALA A 592 11.00 -9.53 -36.67
CA ALA A 592 9.76 -9.35 -35.92
C ALA A 592 9.05 -8.06 -36.36
N VAL A 593 9.81 -6.98 -36.52
CA VAL A 593 9.32 -5.69 -37.04
C VAL A 593 8.75 -5.86 -38.44
N GLU A 594 9.46 -6.49 -39.37
CA GLU A 594 9.00 -6.73 -40.74
C GLU A 594 7.69 -7.54 -40.78
N ARG A 595 7.54 -8.54 -39.91
CA ARG A 595 6.28 -9.29 -39.76
C ARG A 595 5.11 -8.45 -39.26
N ARG A 596 5.35 -7.41 -38.45
CA ARG A 596 4.32 -6.43 -38.05
C ARG A 596 3.98 -5.49 -39.21
N ARG A 597 5.00 -4.96 -39.87
CA ARG A 597 4.84 -4.04 -41.01
C ARG A 597 4.06 -4.64 -42.18
N THR A 598 4.31 -5.91 -42.49
CA THR A 598 3.55 -6.64 -43.54
C THR A 598 2.06 -6.78 -43.22
N ARG A 599 1.65 -6.61 -41.96
CA ARG A 599 0.25 -6.58 -41.53
C ARG A 599 -0.31 -5.16 -41.37
N GLY A 600 0.49 -4.13 -41.68
CA GLY A 600 0.12 -2.73 -41.48
C GLY A 600 0.00 -2.32 -40.02
N GLN A 601 0.75 -2.97 -39.11
CA GLN A 601 0.68 -2.72 -37.66
C GLN A 601 1.99 -2.12 -37.14
N ALA A 602 1.88 -1.29 -36.11
CA ALA A 602 2.98 -0.84 -35.28
C ALA A 602 3.49 -1.96 -34.36
N THR A 603 4.74 -1.89 -33.94
CA THR A 603 5.23 -2.79 -32.88
C THR A 603 4.63 -2.41 -31.53
N THR A 604 4.68 -3.31 -30.57
CA THR A 604 4.23 -3.02 -29.21
C THR A 604 4.99 -1.85 -28.58
N ARG A 605 6.32 -1.78 -28.81
CA ARG A 605 7.15 -0.70 -28.28
C ARG A 605 6.86 0.64 -28.95
N GLU A 606 6.56 0.66 -30.26
CA GLU A 606 6.12 1.86 -30.95
C GLU A 606 4.79 2.38 -30.42
N ASN A 607 3.83 1.49 -30.14
CA ASN A 607 2.56 1.88 -29.53
C ASN A 607 2.74 2.43 -28.11
N VAL A 608 3.62 1.83 -27.29
CA VAL A 608 3.95 2.36 -25.95
C VAL A 608 4.65 3.72 -26.04
N ALA A 609 5.59 3.89 -26.99
CA ALA A 609 6.26 5.17 -27.22
C ALA A 609 5.27 6.24 -27.69
N ARG A 610 4.30 5.88 -28.53
CA ARG A 610 3.23 6.79 -28.98
C ARG A 610 2.28 7.18 -27.86
N LEU A 611 1.98 6.27 -26.92
CA LEU A 611 1.22 6.62 -25.70
C LEU A 611 1.96 7.65 -24.86
N CYS A 612 3.28 7.47 -24.71
CA CYS A 612 4.13 8.33 -23.87
C CYS A 612 4.81 9.46 -24.67
N GLU A 613 4.26 9.86 -25.81
CA GLU A 613 4.88 10.89 -26.64
C GLU A 613 5.02 12.21 -25.86
N GLY A 614 6.23 12.76 -25.85
CA GLY A 614 6.58 13.94 -25.07
C GLY A 614 6.81 13.69 -23.57
N GLY A 615 6.66 12.44 -23.12
CA GLY A 615 6.89 12.02 -21.74
C GLY A 615 7.87 10.84 -21.62
N GLU A 616 7.93 10.26 -20.42
CA GLU A 616 8.82 9.13 -20.12
C GLU A 616 8.06 7.81 -19.94
N PHE A 617 8.74 6.70 -20.24
CA PHE A 617 8.26 5.34 -19.95
C PHE A 617 9.35 4.55 -19.22
N HIS A 618 9.01 4.07 -18.02
CA HIS A 618 9.88 3.30 -17.14
C HIS A 618 9.47 1.83 -17.15
N GLU A 619 10.17 1.01 -17.94
CA GLU A 619 9.81 -0.39 -18.15
C GLU A 619 10.20 -1.29 -16.97
N TYR A 620 9.25 -2.07 -16.49
CA TYR A 620 9.42 -3.08 -15.46
C TYR A 620 9.76 -4.42 -16.12
N GLY A 621 10.82 -5.07 -15.63
CA GLY A 621 11.16 -6.44 -16.02
C GLY A 621 11.50 -6.62 -17.52
N GLN A 622 12.16 -5.64 -18.15
CA GLN A 622 12.55 -5.71 -19.57
C GLN A 622 13.40 -6.96 -19.90
N LEU A 623 14.23 -7.41 -18.95
CA LEU A 623 15.15 -8.54 -19.12
C LEU A 623 14.52 -9.92 -18.85
N VAL A 624 13.24 -9.97 -18.49
CA VAL A 624 12.53 -11.23 -18.20
C VAL A 624 12.45 -12.10 -19.47
N ILE A 625 12.60 -13.41 -19.30
CA ILE A 625 12.53 -14.42 -20.37
C ILE A 625 11.53 -15.52 -20.00
N ALA A 626 11.02 -16.25 -21.00
CA ALA A 626 10.04 -17.32 -20.81
C ALA A 626 10.54 -18.46 -19.91
N ALA A 627 9.62 -19.14 -19.23
CA ALA A 627 9.89 -20.26 -18.32
C ALA A 627 10.14 -21.60 -19.05
N GLN A 628 11.09 -21.59 -20.00
CA GLN A 628 11.44 -22.73 -20.85
C GLN A 628 12.95 -23.01 -20.86
N ARG A 629 13.66 -22.68 -19.77
CA ARG A 629 15.13 -22.77 -19.69
C ARG A 629 15.61 -24.20 -19.93
N LYS A 630 14.89 -25.20 -19.40
CA LYS A 630 15.22 -26.62 -19.60
C LYS A 630 15.14 -27.06 -21.07
N LYS A 631 14.27 -26.44 -21.86
CA LYS A 631 13.96 -26.84 -23.24
C LYS A 631 14.81 -26.14 -24.29
N LEU A 632 14.96 -24.82 -24.15
CA LEU A 632 15.58 -23.98 -25.18
C LEU A 632 16.97 -23.47 -24.77
N GLY A 633 17.32 -23.55 -23.48
CA GLY A 633 18.53 -22.93 -22.95
C GLY A 633 18.40 -21.41 -22.81
N VAL A 634 19.17 -20.84 -21.89
CA VAL A 634 19.08 -19.42 -21.54
C VAL A 634 19.41 -18.53 -22.74
N ASP A 635 20.51 -18.79 -23.46
CA ASP A 635 20.98 -17.99 -24.60
C ASP A 635 19.98 -17.87 -25.76
N ALA A 636 19.22 -18.93 -26.04
CA ALA A 636 18.18 -18.89 -27.06
C ALA A 636 16.96 -18.06 -26.57
N LEU A 637 16.62 -18.18 -25.29
CA LEU A 637 15.49 -17.47 -24.69
C LEU A 637 15.71 -15.96 -24.59
N ILE A 638 16.96 -15.51 -24.37
CA ILE A 638 17.33 -14.08 -24.48
C ILE A 638 16.75 -13.46 -25.76
N LYS A 639 16.96 -14.14 -26.89
CA LYS A 639 16.69 -13.61 -28.23
C LYS A 639 15.24 -13.86 -28.67
N SER A 640 14.65 -14.96 -28.21
CA SER A 640 13.34 -15.43 -28.67
C SER A 640 12.17 -15.07 -27.73
N SER A 641 12.45 -14.69 -26.49
CA SER A 641 11.44 -14.37 -25.47
C SER A 641 11.70 -13.04 -24.72
N PRO A 642 12.04 -11.94 -25.40
CA PRO A 642 12.27 -10.67 -24.73
C PRO A 642 11.04 -10.25 -23.92
N ALA A 643 11.27 -9.81 -22.68
CA ALA A 643 10.25 -9.40 -21.71
C ALA A 643 9.15 -10.46 -21.45
N ASP A 644 9.39 -11.74 -21.76
CA ASP A 644 8.39 -12.82 -21.81
C ASP A 644 7.11 -12.46 -22.59
N GLY A 645 7.27 -11.62 -23.62
CA GLY A 645 6.17 -11.23 -24.50
C GLY A 645 5.18 -10.24 -23.91
N ILE A 646 5.54 -9.53 -22.83
CA ILE A 646 4.76 -8.40 -22.32
C ILE A 646 5.66 -7.25 -21.86
N VAL A 647 5.41 -6.06 -22.40
CA VAL A 647 6.01 -4.79 -21.98
C VAL A 647 5.10 -4.18 -20.91
N THR A 648 5.64 -3.87 -19.74
CA THR A 648 4.90 -3.34 -18.60
C THR A 648 5.70 -2.21 -17.98
N GLY A 649 5.09 -1.12 -17.57
CA GLY A 649 5.79 -0.04 -16.86
C GLY A 649 4.89 1.12 -16.47
N LEU A 650 5.51 2.15 -15.90
CA LEU A 650 4.87 3.43 -15.65
C LEU A 650 5.19 4.37 -16.82
N GLY A 651 4.17 4.99 -17.40
CA GLY A 651 4.31 5.92 -18.51
C GLY A 651 3.61 7.24 -18.25
N THR A 652 4.11 8.33 -18.84
CA THR A 652 3.47 9.64 -18.80
C THR A 652 2.69 9.87 -20.08
N VAL A 653 1.36 9.91 -20.01
CA VAL A 653 0.47 10.09 -21.16
C VAL A 653 -0.08 11.52 -21.18
N ASN A 654 -0.03 12.15 -22.36
CA ASN A 654 -0.36 13.57 -22.57
C ASN A 654 0.53 14.52 -21.75
N ALA A 655 1.82 14.22 -21.72
CA ALA A 655 2.83 15.03 -21.03
C ALA A 655 2.80 16.50 -21.48
N GLY A 656 2.93 17.41 -20.52
CA GLY A 656 2.89 18.86 -20.75
C GLY A 656 1.50 19.45 -21.02
N GLN A 657 0.44 18.64 -21.15
CA GLN A 657 -0.95 19.12 -21.30
C GLN A 657 -1.70 19.18 -19.97
N PHE A 658 -1.30 18.37 -19.00
CA PHE A 658 -1.93 18.25 -17.68
C PHE A 658 -0.86 18.15 -16.59
N GLU A 659 -1.25 18.24 -15.32
CA GLU A 659 -0.34 18.03 -14.17
C GLU A 659 0.34 16.65 -14.22
N ASP A 660 1.64 16.60 -13.92
CA ASP A 660 2.45 15.38 -14.03
C ASP A 660 1.85 14.17 -13.29
N ALA A 661 1.25 14.40 -12.12
CA ALA A 661 0.58 13.37 -11.33
C ALA A 661 -0.60 12.69 -12.09
N LYS A 662 -1.36 13.46 -12.88
CA LYS A 662 -2.44 12.94 -13.73
C LYS A 662 -1.93 12.46 -15.09
N GLY A 663 -0.70 12.80 -15.46
CA GLY A 663 -0.01 12.22 -16.61
C GLY A 663 0.43 10.78 -16.38
N GLN A 664 0.77 10.41 -15.14
CA GLN A 664 1.33 9.11 -14.81
C GLN A 664 0.26 7.99 -14.81
N VAL A 665 0.51 6.94 -15.62
CA VAL A 665 -0.40 5.78 -15.77
C VAL A 665 0.37 4.47 -15.83
N ALA A 666 -0.31 3.38 -15.44
CA ALA A 666 0.20 2.03 -15.63
C ALA A 666 -0.04 1.57 -17.07
N ILE A 667 1.02 1.20 -17.80
CA ILE A 667 0.93 0.72 -19.18
C ILE A 667 1.32 -0.75 -19.24
N LEU A 668 0.43 -1.56 -19.81
CA LEU A 668 0.63 -2.99 -20.07
C LEU A 668 0.45 -3.25 -21.55
N ALA A 669 1.32 -4.04 -22.16
CA ALA A 669 1.26 -4.25 -23.60
C ALA A 669 1.84 -5.60 -23.98
N TYR A 670 1.01 -6.52 -24.45
CA TYR A 670 1.49 -7.79 -25.00
C TYR A 670 2.23 -7.57 -26.32
N ASP A 671 3.30 -8.33 -26.53
CA ASP A 671 4.06 -8.39 -27.78
C ASP A 671 3.69 -9.66 -28.55
N SER A 672 2.82 -9.52 -29.55
CA SER A 672 2.37 -10.62 -30.39
C SER A 672 3.48 -11.26 -31.21
N THR A 673 4.62 -10.58 -31.36
CA THR A 673 5.79 -11.14 -32.06
C THR A 673 6.58 -12.13 -31.19
N VAL A 674 6.34 -12.14 -29.88
CA VAL A 674 6.91 -13.10 -28.92
C VAL A 674 5.88 -14.16 -28.59
N MET A 675 6.09 -15.38 -29.09
CA MET A 675 5.22 -16.53 -28.82
C MET A 675 3.72 -16.22 -28.99
N ALA A 676 3.37 -15.45 -30.03
CA ALA A 676 2.01 -15.01 -30.34
C ALA A 676 1.32 -14.21 -29.23
N GLY A 677 2.07 -13.51 -28.37
CA GLY A 677 1.51 -12.71 -27.27
C GLY A 677 0.81 -13.58 -26.21
N THR A 678 1.22 -14.85 -26.08
CA THR A 678 0.67 -15.78 -25.09
C THR A 678 1.15 -15.46 -23.69
N GLN A 679 0.30 -15.75 -22.70
CA GLN A 679 0.54 -15.41 -21.30
C GLN A 679 1.42 -16.49 -20.65
N GLY A 680 2.68 -16.15 -20.37
CA GLY A 680 3.65 -17.02 -19.69
C GLY A 680 3.66 -16.83 -18.17
N VAL A 681 4.33 -17.73 -17.45
CA VAL A 681 4.43 -17.67 -15.97
C VAL A 681 5.10 -16.38 -15.50
N PHE A 682 6.20 -15.96 -16.14
CA PHE A 682 6.89 -14.73 -15.75
C PHE A 682 6.18 -13.49 -16.30
N GLY A 683 5.53 -13.58 -17.46
CA GLY A 683 4.63 -12.53 -17.97
C GLY A 683 3.48 -12.23 -17.01
N HIS A 684 2.86 -13.25 -16.41
CA HIS A 684 1.86 -13.06 -15.34
C HIS A 684 2.45 -12.39 -14.11
N ARG A 685 3.64 -12.79 -13.65
CA ARG A 685 4.31 -12.13 -12.52
C ARG A 685 4.60 -10.64 -12.78
N LYS A 686 5.01 -10.29 -14.01
CA LYS A 686 5.18 -8.88 -14.42
C LYS A 686 3.87 -8.11 -14.37
N THR A 687 2.83 -8.72 -14.93
CA THR A 687 1.46 -8.16 -14.98
C THR A 687 0.95 -7.91 -13.56
N ASP A 688 0.97 -8.93 -12.71
CA ASP A 688 0.50 -8.86 -11.33
C ASP A 688 1.27 -7.83 -10.51
N ARG A 689 2.59 -7.75 -10.69
CA ARG A 689 3.43 -6.76 -10.01
C ARG A 689 3.03 -5.32 -10.38
N LEU A 690 2.84 -5.04 -11.66
CA LEU A 690 2.45 -3.69 -12.07
C LEU A 690 1.02 -3.35 -11.64
N LEU A 691 0.09 -4.31 -11.71
CA LEU A 691 -1.28 -4.11 -11.25
C LEU A 691 -1.36 -3.87 -9.73
N GLU A 692 -0.55 -4.57 -8.94
CA GLU A 692 -0.39 -4.32 -7.50
C GLU A 692 0.07 -2.88 -7.24
N LYS A 693 1.16 -2.44 -7.90
CA LYS A 693 1.66 -1.06 -7.77
C LYS A 693 0.64 -0.03 -8.27
N ALA A 694 -0.05 -0.29 -9.38
CA ALA A 694 -1.09 0.59 -9.90
C ALA A 694 -2.25 0.73 -8.92
N SER A 695 -2.62 -0.34 -8.22
CA SER A 695 -3.66 -0.31 -7.19
C SER A 695 -3.22 0.45 -5.94
N GLU A 696 -1.99 0.25 -5.46
CA GLU A 696 -1.45 0.97 -4.31
C GLU A 696 -1.33 2.47 -4.57
N LEU A 697 -0.92 2.85 -5.78
CA LEU A 697 -0.74 4.24 -6.21
C LEU A 697 -2.02 4.88 -6.75
N GLY A 698 -3.13 4.12 -6.86
CA GLY A 698 -4.40 4.61 -7.39
C GLY A 698 -4.34 5.08 -8.85
N LEU A 699 -3.54 4.45 -9.70
CA LEU A 699 -3.28 4.88 -11.09
C LEU A 699 -4.38 4.45 -12.08
N ALA A 700 -4.65 5.29 -13.08
CA ALA A 700 -5.31 4.86 -14.30
C ALA A 700 -4.41 3.87 -15.08
N SER A 701 -5.01 3.08 -15.98
CA SER A 701 -4.26 2.06 -16.72
C SER A 701 -4.63 1.97 -18.19
N ILE A 702 -3.64 1.74 -19.06
CA ILE A 702 -3.82 1.42 -20.48
C ILE A 702 -3.24 0.05 -20.76
N PHE A 703 -4.06 -0.88 -21.29
CA PHE A 703 -3.65 -2.25 -21.59
C PHE A 703 -3.82 -2.58 -23.08
N LEU A 704 -2.72 -2.77 -23.82
CA LEU A 704 -2.72 -3.35 -25.16
C LEU A 704 -2.77 -4.89 -25.10
N THR A 705 -3.91 -5.47 -25.47
CA THR A 705 -4.28 -6.87 -25.16
C THR A 705 -4.05 -7.86 -26.33
N GLU A 706 -3.16 -7.57 -27.27
CA GLU A 706 -2.96 -8.43 -28.44
C GLU A 706 -2.25 -9.74 -28.07
N GLY A 707 -2.92 -10.88 -28.25
CA GLY A 707 -2.30 -12.19 -28.05
C GLY A 707 -3.26 -13.37 -27.86
N GLY A 708 -2.68 -14.52 -27.53
CA GLY A 708 -3.37 -15.77 -27.22
C GLY A 708 -3.52 -16.04 -25.73
N GLY A 709 -3.89 -17.27 -25.37
CA GLY A 709 -4.07 -17.68 -23.98
C GLY A 709 -2.81 -18.05 -23.22
N GLY A 710 -3.00 -18.66 -22.05
CA GLY A 710 -1.93 -19.18 -21.21
C GLY A 710 -1.03 -20.16 -21.97
N ARG A 711 0.27 -20.12 -21.68
CA ARG A 711 1.28 -20.92 -22.36
C ARG A 711 1.45 -22.28 -21.66
N PRO A 712 0.97 -23.40 -22.25
CA PRO A 712 0.99 -24.71 -21.58
C PRO A 712 2.38 -25.35 -21.53
N ASN A 713 3.34 -24.87 -22.33
CA ASN A 713 4.67 -25.44 -22.48
C ASN A 713 5.73 -24.71 -21.63
N ASP A 714 5.35 -24.00 -20.56
CA ASP A 714 6.28 -23.39 -19.60
C ASP A 714 6.84 -24.45 -18.63
N ASP A 715 7.62 -25.36 -19.23
CA ASP A 715 8.04 -26.65 -18.65
C ASP A 715 8.97 -26.53 -17.44
N ASP A 716 9.55 -25.34 -17.17
CA ASP A 716 10.42 -25.14 -16.01
C ASP A 716 9.71 -25.45 -14.69
N PHE A 717 8.39 -25.27 -14.64
CA PHE A 717 7.53 -25.50 -13.47
C PHE A 717 6.73 -26.82 -13.52
N ALA A 718 6.97 -27.68 -14.52
CA ALA A 718 6.33 -29.00 -14.61
C ALA A 718 6.64 -29.81 -13.33
N GLY A 719 5.63 -30.01 -12.48
CA GLY A 719 5.72 -30.72 -11.18
C GLY A 719 5.45 -29.88 -9.93
N THR A 720 5.45 -28.54 -10.04
CA THR A 720 5.07 -27.64 -8.93
C THR A 720 3.79 -26.86 -9.22
N MET A 721 3.53 -26.58 -10.50
CA MET A 721 2.34 -25.88 -10.96
C MET A 721 1.81 -26.57 -12.22
N HIS A 722 0.59 -27.09 -12.16
CA HIS A 722 -0.02 -27.87 -13.25
C HIS A 722 -1.13 -27.13 -13.99
N CYS A 723 -1.92 -26.29 -13.30
CA CYS A 723 -3.06 -25.60 -13.90
C CYS A 723 -3.02 -24.07 -13.75
N ALA A 724 -2.27 -23.53 -12.78
CA ALA A 724 -2.13 -22.09 -12.52
C ALA A 724 -3.48 -21.33 -12.42
N LEU A 725 -4.54 -21.99 -11.93
CA LEU A 725 -5.88 -21.39 -11.79
C LEU A 725 -5.97 -20.37 -10.63
N ASP A 726 -4.91 -20.28 -9.83
CA ASP A 726 -4.69 -19.31 -8.77
C ASP A 726 -4.06 -17.99 -9.26
N VAL A 727 -3.82 -17.86 -10.58
CA VAL A 727 -3.30 -16.62 -11.18
C VAL A 727 -4.23 -15.44 -10.90
N LYS A 728 -3.66 -14.35 -10.36
CA LYS A 728 -4.45 -13.20 -9.90
C LYS A 728 -4.68 -12.15 -10.99
N THR A 729 -3.96 -12.21 -12.11
CA THR A 729 -3.99 -11.19 -13.17
C THR A 729 -5.39 -10.74 -13.58
N PHE A 730 -6.31 -11.69 -13.78
CA PHE A 730 -7.66 -11.37 -14.23
C PHE A 730 -8.48 -10.66 -13.15
N SER A 731 -8.44 -11.14 -11.91
CA SER A 731 -9.16 -10.51 -10.80
C SER A 731 -8.52 -9.20 -10.37
N ALA A 732 -7.19 -9.11 -10.41
CA ALA A 732 -6.43 -7.89 -10.12
C ALA A 732 -6.77 -6.78 -11.14
N PHE A 733 -6.78 -7.07 -12.44
CA PHE A 733 -7.14 -6.07 -13.44
C PHE A 733 -8.62 -5.68 -13.38
N ALA A 734 -9.53 -6.65 -13.23
CA ALA A 734 -10.96 -6.35 -13.07
C ALA A 734 -11.25 -5.54 -11.79
N GLY A 735 -10.53 -5.84 -10.71
CA GLY A 735 -10.62 -5.17 -9.42
C GLY A 735 -9.90 -3.83 -9.34
N LEU A 736 -9.01 -3.51 -10.29
CA LEU A 736 -8.22 -2.28 -10.26
C LEU A 736 -9.13 -1.05 -10.21
N ARG A 737 -8.83 -0.17 -9.24
CA ARG A 737 -9.45 1.15 -9.03
C ARG A 737 -8.33 2.18 -9.03
N GLY A 738 -8.49 3.22 -9.83
CA GLY A 738 -7.57 4.35 -9.88
C GLY A 738 -8.31 5.64 -10.19
N TRP A 739 -7.58 6.76 -10.25
CA TRP A 739 -8.14 8.09 -10.49
C TRP A 739 -8.81 8.23 -11.86
N GLY A 740 -8.45 7.37 -12.84
CA GLY A 740 -9.03 7.33 -14.18
C GLY A 740 -9.41 5.90 -14.63
N PRO A 741 -9.99 5.76 -15.83
CA PRO A 741 -10.54 4.49 -16.30
C PRO A 741 -9.46 3.46 -16.66
N LYS A 742 -9.85 2.19 -16.62
CA LYS A 742 -9.11 1.11 -17.29
C LYS A 742 -9.42 1.14 -18.78
N ILE A 743 -8.44 1.52 -19.59
CA ILE A 743 -8.56 1.58 -21.04
C ILE A 743 -7.90 0.33 -21.63
N THR A 744 -8.64 -0.44 -22.42
CA THR A 744 -8.07 -1.58 -23.15
C THR A 744 -8.04 -1.28 -24.63
N VAL A 745 -6.93 -1.64 -25.28
CA VAL A 745 -6.68 -1.39 -26.70
C VAL A 745 -6.34 -2.70 -27.37
N ASN A 746 -6.94 -3.00 -28.52
CA ASN A 746 -6.61 -4.19 -29.29
C ASN A 746 -6.38 -3.90 -30.77
N SER A 747 -5.37 -4.56 -31.33
CA SER A 747 -5.10 -4.65 -32.77
C SER A 747 -4.66 -6.07 -33.08
N GLY A 748 -5.33 -6.78 -33.98
CA GLY A 748 -5.05 -8.19 -34.27
C GLY A 748 -5.76 -9.18 -33.34
N PHE A 749 -5.15 -10.33 -33.10
CA PHE A 749 -5.80 -11.44 -32.39
C PHE A 749 -5.81 -11.21 -30.88
N CYS A 750 -6.97 -11.39 -30.25
CA CYS A 750 -7.18 -11.27 -28.81
C CYS A 750 -8.01 -12.45 -28.34
N PHE A 751 -7.37 -13.51 -27.86
CA PHE A 751 -8.05 -14.74 -27.49
C PHE A 751 -7.82 -15.14 -26.04
N ALA A 752 -8.72 -15.97 -25.49
CA ALA A 752 -8.56 -16.56 -24.17
C ALA A 752 -8.41 -15.51 -23.06
N GLY A 753 -7.36 -15.60 -22.25
CA GLY A 753 -7.11 -14.67 -21.15
C GLY A 753 -6.94 -13.22 -21.61
N ASN A 754 -6.34 -12.98 -22.77
CA ASN A 754 -6.24 -11.64 -23.33
C ASN A 754 -7.62 -11.04 -23.66
N ALA A 755 -8.55 -11.86 -24.15
CA ALA A 755 -9.93 -11.42 -24.39
C ALA A 755 -10.68 -11.12 -23.09
N ALA A 756 -10.42 -11.90 -22.03
CA ALA A 756 -10.97 -11.63 -20.69
C ALA A 756 -10.44 -10.29 -20.13
N LEU A 757 -9.15 -10.01 -20.30
CA LEU A 757 -8.54 -8.72 -19.93
C LEU A 757 -9.11 -7.56 -20.74
N PHE A 758 -9.25 -7.73 -22.07
CA PHE A 758 -9.89 -6.72 -22.92
C PHE A 758 -11.31 -6.40 -22.44
N GLY A 759 -12.12 -7.43 -22.18
CA GLY A 759 -13.50 -7.29 -21.73
C GLY A 759 -13.65 -6.66 -20.34
N ALA A 760 -12.63 -6.76 -19.49
CA ALA A 760 -12.60 -6.15 -18.16
C ALA A 760 -12.25 -4.65 -18.16
N GLY A 761 -11.91 -4.07 -19.31
CA GLY A 761 -11.71 -2.64 -19.48
C GLY A 761 -12.99 -1.84 -19.22
N ASP A 762 -12.87 -0.66 -18.62
CA ASP A 762 -14.00 0.28 -18.47
C ASP A 762 -14.37 0.87 -19.85
N ILE A 763 -13.35 1.17 -20.67
CA ILE A 763 -13.46 1.64 -22.06
C ILE A 763 -12.58 0.77 -22.97
N ARG A 764 -13.18 0.24 -24.04
CA ARG A 764 -12.61 -0.80 -24.90
C ARG A 764 -12.45 -0.30 -26.33
N ILE A 765 -11.22 -0.18 -26.79
CA ILE A 765 -10.84 0.38 -28.08
C ILE A 765 -10.27 -0.72 -28.96
N SER A 766 -10.73 -0.83 -30.21
CA SER A 766 -10.29 -1.89 -31.10
C SER A 766 -10.09 -1.39 -32.52
N ALA A 767 -8.98 -1.75 -33.15
CA ALA A 767 -8.79 -1.56 -34.58
C ALA A 767 -9.65 -2.57 -35.37
N ARG A 768 -10.13 -2.19 -36.57
CA ARG A 768 -10.97 -3.05 -37.42
C ARG A 768 -10.35 -4.40 -37.76
N ASN A 769 -9.02 -4.46 -37.83
CA ASN A 769 -8.26 -5.67 -38.07
C ASN A 769 -8.10 -6.56 -36.81
N SER A 770 -9.02 -6.44 -35.84
CA SER A 770 -9.01 -7.23 -34.61
C SER A 770 -10.01 -8.37 -34.61
N TRP A 771 -9.67 -9.43 -33.87
CA TRP A 771 -10.52 -10.60 -33.63
C TRP A 771 -10.45 -10.98 -32.17
N ILE A 772 -11.57 -10.80 -31.46
CA ILE A 772 -11.65 -10.87 -30.00
C ILE A 772 -12.59 -12.01 -29.62
N GLY A 773 -12.10 -13.01 -28.89
CA GLY A 773 -12.94 -14.14 -28.47
C GLY A 773 -12.39 -14.94 -27.30
N LEU A 774 -13.26 -15.36 -26.38
CA LEU A 774 -12.86 -16.21 -25.26
C LEU A 774 -12.26 -17.54 -25.73
N GLY A 775 -12.75 -18.09 -26.84
CA GLY A 775 -12.25 -19.30 -27.50
C GLY A 775 -11.31 -18.98 -28.66
N GLY A 776 -10.00 -19.19 -28.54
CA GLY A 776 -9.12 -19.19 -29.71
C GLY A 776 -9.37 -20.43 -30.61
N PRO A 777 -8.95 -20.44 -31.89
CA PRO A 777 -9.18 -21.57 -32.80
C PRO A 777 -8.72 -22.92 -32.26
N ALA A 778 -7.58 -22.94 -31.57
CA ALA A 778 -7.07 -24.16 -30.92
C ALA A 778 -7.98 -24.67 -29.80
N MET A 779 -8.60 -23.77 -29.02
CA MET A 779 -9.54 -24.17 -27.95
C MET A 779 -10.89 -24.61 -28.52
N ILE A 780 -11.36 -23.98 -29.58
CA ILE A 780 -12.60 -24.39 -30.27
C ILE A 780 -12.42 -25.80 -30.86
N GLU A 781 -11.29 -26.06 -31.51
CA GLU A 781 -10.97 -27.36 -32.08
C GLU A 781 -10.79 -28.42 -30.99
N ALA A 782 -10.04 -28.11 -29.91
CA ALA A 782 -9.86 -29.02 -28.78
C ALA A 782 -11.18 -29.33 -28.03
N GLY A 783 -12.14 -28.39 -28.04
CA GLY A 783 -13.48 -28.60 -27.50
C GLY A 783 -14.41 -29.42 -28.41
N GLY A 784 -13.94 -29.89 -29.57
CA GLY A 784 -14.74 -30.69 -30.51
C GLY A 784 -15.77 -29.90 -31.31
N LEU A 785 -15.66 -28.56 -31.34
CA LEU A 785 -16.64 -27.68 -32.00
C LEU A 785 -16.30 -27.44 -33.48
N GLY A 786 -15.24 -28.06 -33.99
CA GLY A 786 -14.75 -27.93 -35.35
C GLY A 786 -13.58 -26.96 -35.48
N ARG A 787 -13.04 -26.84 -36.69
CA ARG A 787 -11.87 -26.00 -37.00
C ARG A 787 -12.31 -24.75 -37.73
N PHE A 788 -11.94 -23.59 -37.18
CA PHE A 788 -12.31 -22.28 -37.73
C PHE A 788 -11.08 -21.47 -38.08
N ASP A 789 -11.22 -20.61 -39.09
CA ASP A 789 -10.25 -19.55 -39.36
C ASP A 789 -10.26 -18.57 -38.16
N PRO A 790 -9.11 -18.23 -37.57
CA PRO A 790 -9.02 -17.23 -36.49
C PRO A 790 -9.77 -15.93 -36.80
N ARG A 791 -9.82 -15.53 -38.06
CA ARG A 791 -10.48 -14.30 -38.52
C ARG A 791 -12.01 -14.38 -38.57
N LYS A 792 -12.56 -15.56 -38.30
CA LYS A 792 -14.02 -15.77 -38.12
C LYS A 792 -14.42 -15.75 -36.65
N VAL A 793 -13.46 -15.72 -35.74
CA VAL A 793 -13.72 -15.74 -34.30
C VAL A 793 -13.75 -14.31 -33.78
N GLY A 794 -14.96 -13.79 -33.58
CA GLY A 794 -15.18 -12.47 -32.97
C GLY A 794 -14.58 -11.26 -33.71
N PRO A 795 -14.86 -11.04 -35.01
CA PRO A 795 -14.39 -9.84 -35.71
C PRO A 795 -14.80 -8.55 -34.98
N ALA A 796 -13.88 -7.60 -34.82
CA ALA A 796 -14.12 -6.37 -34.06
C ALA A 796 -15.33 -5.54 -34.53
N PRO A 797 -15.66 -5.42 -35.84
CA PRO A 797 -16.89 -4.75 -36.27
C PRO A 797 -18.16 -5.40 -35.69
N MET A 798 -18.23 -6.73 -35.68
CA MET A 798 -19.35 -7.47 -35.07
C MET A 798 -19.36 -7.30 -33.55
N GLN A 799 -18.18 -7.30 -32.91
CA GLN A 799 -18.06 -7.06 -31.46
C GLN A 799 -18.52 -5.64 -31.06
N ALA A 800 -18.35 -4.65 -31.95
CA ALA A 800 -18.87 -3.30 -31.76
C ALA A 800 -20.40 -3.26 -31.86
N GLU A 801 -21.00 -4.01 -32.78
CA GLU A 801 -22.47 -4.10 -32.94
C GLU A 801 -23.17 -4.72 -31.72
N ILE A 802 -22.49 -5.61 -30.98
CA ILE A 802 -23.03 -6.23 -29.77
C ILE A 802 -22.59 -5.56 -28.46
N GLY A 803 -21.88 -4.43 -28.55
CA GLY A 803 -21.53 -3.60 -27.39
C GLY A 803 -20.31 -4.04 -26.57
N LEU A 804 -19.45 -4.91 -27.13
CA LEU A 804 -18.16 -5.24 -26.53
C LEU A 804 -17.08 -4.18 -26.84
N VAL A 805 -17.06 -3.65 -28.06
CA VAL A 805 -16.13 -2.59 -28.47
C VAL A 805 -16.82 -1.24 -28.37
N ASP A 806 -16.20 -0.30 -27.65
CA ASP A 806 -16.72 1.05 -27.44
C ASP A 806 -16.22 2.01 -28.53
N ILE A 807 -14.95 1.90 -28.94
CA ILE A 807 -14.38 2.71 -30.01
C ILE A 807 -13.77 1.78 -31.05
N LEU A 808 -14.28 1.84 -32.28
CA LEU A 808 -13.77 1.09 -33.41
C LEU A 808 -12.95 2.02 -34.31
N THR A 809 -11.65 1.78 -34.41
CA THR A 809 -10.71 2.58 -35.23
C THR A 809 -10.27 1.82 -36.47
N GLU A 810 -9.71 2.52 -37.46
CA GLU A 810 -9.26 1.86 -38.70
C GLU A 810 -7.99 1.02 -38.47
N ASP A 811 -7.08 1.52 -37.65
CA ASP A 811 -5.78 0.91 -37.35
C ASP A 811 -5.38 1.09 -35.87
N ASP A 812 -4.24 0.51 -35.50
CA ASP A 812 -3.70 0.56 -34.14
C ASP A 812 -3.16 1.92 -33.73
N THR A 813 -2.65 2.70 -34.69
CA THR A 813 -2.17 4.06 -34.44
C THR A 813 -3.32 4.95 -33.98
N GLN A 814 -4.45 4.90 -34.70
CA GLN A 814 -5.69 5.57 -34.28
C GLN A 814 -6.24 5.01 -32.97
N ALA A 815 -6.10 3.70 -32.71
CA ALA A 815 -6.55 3.10 -31.45
C ALA A 815 -5.77 3.65 -30.24
N VAL A 816 -4.46 3.83 -30.39
CA VAL A 816 -3.59 4.45 -29.40
C VAL A 816 -3.91 5.93 -29.21
N ASP A 817 -4.15 6.67 -30.29
CA ASP A 817 -4.55 8.08 -30.23
C ASP A 817 -5.91 8.25 -29.52
N ALA A 818 -6.86 7.35 -29.80
CA ALA A 818 -8.12 7.32 -29.10
C ALA A 818 -7.94 7.03 -27.60
N ALA A 819 -7.01 6.15 -27.21
CA ALA A 819 -6.70 5.91 -25.79
C ALA A 819 -6.17 7.16 -25.09
N ARG A 820 -5.27 7.91 -25.75
CA ARG A 820 -4.76 9.20 -25.26
C ARG A 820 -5.89 10.23 -25.12
N GLN A 821 -6.75 10.32 -26.13
CA GLN A 821 -7.89 11.24 -26.12
C GLN A 821 -8.89 10.88 -25.02
N VAL A 822 -9.23 9.59 -24.86
CA VAL A 822 -10.09 9.10 -23.78
C VAL A 822 -9.53 9.50 -22.42
N LEU A 823 -8.25 9.21 -22.16
CA LEU A 823 -7.64 9.55 -20.88
C LEU A 823 -7.67 11.05 -20.60
N SER A 824 -7.52 11.89 -21.63
CA SER A 824 -7.50 13.35 -21.48
C SER A 824 -8.76 13.90 -20.79
N TYR A 825 -9.94 13.31 -21.03
CA TYR A 825 -11.19 13.79 -20.39
C TYR A 825 -11.18 13.60 -18.87
N PHE A 826 -10.38 12.67 -18.36
CA PHE A 826 -10.23 12.39 -16.93
C PHE A 826 -9.02 13.10 -16.31
N GLN A 827 -8.12 13.65 -17.14
CA GLN A 827 -6.92 14.37 -16.68
C GLN A 827 -7.21 15.84 -16.32
N GLY A 828 -8.29 16.42 -16.85
CA GLY A 828 -8.74 17.75 -16.48
C GLY A 828 -9.11 18.62 -17.66
N ALA A 829 -9.14 19.94 -17.44
CA ALA A 829 -9.46 20.94 -18.47
C ALA A 829 -8.25 21.23 -19.38
N THR A 830 -8.53 21.69 -20.60
CA THR A 830 -7.51 22.13 -21.58
C THR A 830 -7.60 23.63 -21.81
N SER A 831 -6.46 24.32 -21.98
CA SER A 831 -6.44 25.78 -22.20
C SER A 831 -6.79 26.17 -23.64
N ASP A 832 -6.42 25.33 -24.61
CA ASP A 832 -6.54 25.64 -26.03
C ASP A 832 -7.81 25.00 -26.59
N TRP A 833 -8.80 25.82 -26.94
CA TRP A 833 -10.05 25.38 -27.52
C TRP A 833 -10.61 26.40 -28.51
N THR A 834 -11.42 25.91 -29.45
CA THR A 834 -12.20 26.72 -30.38
C THR A 834 -13.59 26.12 -30.49
N VAL A 835 -14.59 26.91 -30.89
CA VAL A 835 -15.97 26.43 -31.07
C VAL A 835 -16.51 26.95 -32.41
N ALA A 836 -17.45 26.20 -32.98
CA ALA A 836 -18.21 26.66 -34.15
C ALA A 836 -19.10 27.87 -33.79
N ASP A 837 -19.61 28.57 -34.80
CA ASP A 837 -20.58 29.65 -34.58
C ASP A 837 -21.86 29.09 -33.93
N GLU A 838 -22.09 29.42 -32.67
CA GLU A 838 -23.20 28.93 -31.84
C GLU A 838 -24.57 29.24 -32.46
N ARG A 839 -24.68 30.27 -33.30
CA ARG A 839 -25.91 30.62 -34.02
C ARG A 839 -26.38 29.52 -34.98
N LEU A 840 -25.48 28.61 -35.39
CA LEU A 840 -25.85 27.44 -36.19
C LEU A 840 -26.85 26.54 -35.47
N LEU A 841 -26.79 26.45 -34.12
CA LEU A 841 -27.69 25.62 -33.30
C LEU A 841 -29.17 25.94 -33.56
N ARG A 842 -29.50 27.20 -33.87
CA ARG A 842 -30.86 27.67 -34.19
C ARG A 842 -31.51 26.96 -35.39
N HIS A 843 -30.71 26.34 -36.26
CA HIS A 843 -31.16 25.77 -37.53
C HIS A 843 -30.97 24.26 -37.64
N LEU A 844 -30.33 23.62 -36.66
CA LEU A 844 -30.00 22.20 -36.73
C LEU A 844 -31.19 21.28 -36.46
N VAL A 845 -32.13 21.73 -35.63
CA VAL A 845 -33.40 21.03 -35.38
C VAL A 845 -34.49 21.63 -36.29
N PRO A 846 -35.11 20.85 -37.20
CA PRO A 846 -36.13 21.35 -38.10
C PRO A 846 -37.41 21.74 -37.36
N GLU A 847 -38.02 22.88 -37.73
CA GLU A 847 -39.33 23.31 -37.22
C GLU A 847 -40.45 22.28 -37.50
N ASN A 848 -40.36 21.58 -38.65
CA ASN A 848 -41.26 20.47 -38.92
C ASN A 848 -40.92 19.29 -38.00
N ARG A 849 -41.74 19.11 -36.95
CA ARG A 849 -41.61 18.04 -35.94
C ARG A 849 -41.51 16.61 -36.48
N LYS A 850 -41.99 16.35 -37.70
CA LYS A 850 -41.91 15.02 -38.35
C LYS A 850 -40.58 14.79 -39.09
N ARG A 851 -39.79 15.84 -39.32
CA ARG A 851 -38.54 15.76 -40.08
C ARG A 851 -37.40 15.32 -39.17
N ILE A 852 -36.67 14.28 -39.59
CA ILE A 852 -35.46 13.81 -38.92
C ILE A 852 -34.29 14.76 -39.19
N TYR A 853 -33.30 14.76 -38.29
CA TYR A 853 -32.05 15.49 -38.39
C TYR A 853 -30.93 14.64 -37.79
N ASP A 854 -29.68 15.02 -38.08
CA ASP A 854 -28.51 14.35 -37.52
C ASP A 854 -28.11 15.00 -36.19
N PRO A 855 -28.31 14.33 -35.04
CA PRO A 855 -27.99 14.89 -33.74
C PRO A 855 -26.47 15.03 -33.51
N ARG A 856 -25.62 14.35 -34.31
CA ARG A 856 -24.17 14.55 -34.23
C ARG A 856 -23.76 15.96 -34.63
N LYS A 857 -24.49 16.58 -35.57
CA LYS A 857 -24.25 17.98 -35.94
C LYS A 857 -24.55 18.93 -34.79
N VAL A 858 -25.54 18.60 -33.95
CA VAL A 858 -25.88 19.40 -32.76
C VAL A 858 -24.73 19.37 -31.77
N VAL A 859 -24.25 18.17 -31.40
CA VAL A 859 -23.13 18.06 -30.46
C VAL A 859 -21.83 18.65 -31.02
N HIS A 860 -21.54 18.52 -32.32
CA HIS A 860 -20.38 19.15 -32.94
C HIS A 860 -20.44 20.68 -32.97
N ALA A 861 -21.63 21.27 -33.11
CA ALA A 861 -21.80 22.72 -33.03
C ALA A 861 -21.76 23.23 -31.57
N LEU A 862 -22.12 22.38 -30.61
CA LEU A 862 -22.15 22.71 -29.19
C LEU A 862 -20.79 22.52 -28.49
N ALA A 863 -20.06 21.46 -28.82
CA ALA A 863 -18.80 21.10 -28.20
C ALA A 863 -17.61 21.88 -28.80
N ASP A 864 -16.50 21.93 -28.07
CA ASP A 864 -15.26 22.47 -28.61
C ASP A 864 -14.80 21.62 -29.81
N ALA A 865 -14.23 22.26 -30.83
CA ALA A 865 -13.84 21.64 -32.07
C ALA A 865 -12.87 20.46 -31.83
N GLY A 866 -13.20 19.29 -32.38
CA GLY A 866 -12.41 18.06 -32.22
C GLY A 866 -12.57 17.35 -30.86
N SER A 867 -13.37 17.89 -29.93
CA SER A 867 -13.53 17.30 -28.59
C SER A 867 -14.61 16.23 -28.48
N PHE A 868 -15.49 16.06 -29.47
CA PHE A 868 -16.50 15.02 -29.42
C PHE A 868 -15.89 13.65 -29.76
N LEU A 869 -15.85 12.76 -28.78
CA LEU A 869 -15.45 11.36 -28.94
C LEU A 869 -16.61 10.43 -28.61
N GLU A 870 -17.22 9.87 -29.65
CA GLU A 870 -18.38 8.97 -29.53
C GLU A 870 -17.98 7.59 -29.00
N LEU A 871 -18.79 7.06 -28.08
CA LEU A 871 -18.68 5.71 -27.53
C LEU A 871 -19.83 4.82 -28.00
N GLY A 872 -19.49 3.58 -28.35
CA GLY A 872 -20.42 2.54 -28.78
C GLY A 872 -21.22 2.95 -30.01
N ALA A 873 -20.60 3.59 -31.00
CA ALA A 873 -21.31 4.13 -32.17
C ALA A 873 -22.11 3.07 -32.96
N GLN A 874 -21.77 1.79 -32.82
CA GLN A 874 -22.44 0.65 -33.44
C GLN A 874 -23.45 -0.08 -32.54
N PHE A 875 -23.45 0.17 -31.22
CA PHE A 875 -24.33 -0.49 -30.25
C PHE A 875 -25.31 0.51 -29.62
N GLY A 876 -26.55 0.06 -29.37
CA GLY A 876 -27.56 0.93 -28.73
C GLY A 876 -27.77 2.24 -29.49
N VAL A 877 -27.80 2.18 -30.83
CA VAL A 877 -27.74 3.35 -31.73
C VAL A 877 -28.89 4.36 -31.53
N GLY A 878 -29.94 3.99 -30.79
CA GLY A 878 -31.00 4.89 -30.33
C GLY A 878 -30.53 5.97 -29.36
N LEU A 879 -29.41 5.74 -28.66
CA LEU A 879 -28.76 6.70 -27.78
C LEU A 879 -27.28 6.83 -28.16
N ILE A 880 -26.90 8.02 -28.58
CA ILE A 880 -25.51 8.37 -28.84
C ILE A 880 -24.91 8.84 -27.51
N THR A 881 -23.76 8.29 -27.13
CA THR A 881 -23.04 8.64 -25.91
C THR A 881 -21.59 8.97 -26.27
N GLY A 882 -20.92 9.81 -25.49
CA GLY A 882 -19.53 10.16 -25.76
C GLY A 882 -19.00 11.20 -24.80
N PHE A 883 -17.75 11.60 -24.97
CA PHE A 883 -17.16 12.70 -24.22
C PHE A 883 -17.06 13.95 -25.09
N VAL A 884 -17.20 15.13 -24.47
CA VAL A 884 -17.02 16.43 -25.10
C VAL A 884 -16.25 17.36 -24.16
N ARG A 885 -15.80 18.49 -24.71
CA ARG A 885 -15.38 19.65 -23.92
C ARG A 885 -16.24 20.86 -24.23
N VAL A 886 -16.46 21.69 -23.21
CA VAL A 886 -17.03 23.03 -23.36
C VAL A 886 -16.08 23.99 -22.63
N GLU A 887 -15.43 24.86 -23.40
CA GLU A 887 -14.37 25.76 -22.92
C GLU A 887 -13.23 25.00 -22.23
N GLY A 888 -12.82 23.89 -22.83
CA GLY A 888 -11.79 23.02 -22.32
C GLY A 888 -12.24 22.07 -21.21
N ARG A 889 -13.42 22.27 -20.59
CA ARG A 889 -13.88 21.47 -19.44
C ARG A 889 -14.56 20.17 -19.91
N PRO A 890 -14.11 18.98 -19.43
CA PRO A 890 -14.62 17.71 -19.91
C PRO A 890 -16.00 17.35 -19.31
N MET A 891 -16.84 16.71 -20.12
CA MET A 891 -18.12 16.14 -19.67
C MET A 891 -18.53 14.95 -20.53
N GLY A 892 -19.37 14.09 -19.97
CA GLY A 892 -20.10 13.09 -20.74
C GLY A 892 -21.29 13.74 -21.45
N VAL A 893 -21.64 13.24 -22.64
CA VAL A 893 -22.83 13.66 -23.39
C VAL A 893 -23.67 12.45 -23.79
N MET A 894 -24.99 12.59 -23.67
CA MET A 894 -25.97 11.62 -24.16
C MET A 894 -26.98 12.35 -25.04
N LEU A 895 -27.33 11.77 -26.19
CA LEU A 895 -28.26 12.37 -27.14
C LEU A 895 -29.10 11.31 -27.86
N ASN A 896 -30.42 11.51 -27.89
CA ASN A 896 -31.31 10.59 -28.60
C ASN A 896 -31.11 10.67 -30.11
N ASN A 897 -31.20 9.52 -30.78
CA ASN A 897 -31.02 9.45 -32.23
C ASN A 897 -32.37 9.31 -32.96
N PRO A 898 -32.93 10.39 -33.55
CA PRO A 898 -34.21 10.32 -34.25
C PRO A 898 -34.18 9.47 -35.53
N HIS A 899 -33.00 9.10 -36.05
CA HIS A 899 -32.89 8.11 -37.13
C HIS A 899 -33.24 6.69 -36.68
N HIS A 900 -33.21 6.41 -35.37
CA HIS A 900 -33.54 5.11 -34.80
C HIS A 900 -34.86 5.19 -34.03
N LEU A 901 -35.89 4.51 -34.52
CA LEU A 901 -37.21 4.45 -33.89
C LEU A 901 -37.80 5.83 -33.54
N GLY A 902 -37.45 6.86 -34.30
CA GLY A 902 -37.90 8.24 -34.05
C GLY A 902 -37.39 8.86 -32.75
N GLY A 903 -36.33 8.30 -32.16
CA GLY A 903 -35.71 8.72 -30.89
C GLY A 903 -36.07 7.82 -29.70
N ALA A 904 -36.83 6.73 -29.90
CA ALA A 904 -37.24 5.86 -28.81
C ALA A 904 -36.05 5.11 -28.21
N LEU A 905 -36.09 4.92 -26.89
CA LEU A 905 -35.09 4.17 -26.13
C LEU A 905 -35.46 2.68 -26.09
N ASP A 906 -34.80 1.86 -26.91
CA ASP A 906 -34.93 0.41 -26.86
C ASP A 906 -33.99 -0.23 -25.81
N ALA A 907 -34.06 -1.56 -25.65
CA ALA A 907 -33.25 -2.24 -24.63
C ALA A 907 -31.74 -2.00 -24.81
N PRO A 908 -31.14 -2.12 -26.01
CA PRO A 908 -29.73 -1.80 -26.22
C PRO A 908 -29.37 -0.34 -25.90
N ALA A 909 -30.19 0.64 -26.32
CA ALA A 909 -29.96 2.05 -26.02
C ALA A 909 -30.03 2.35 -24.51
N SER A 910 -30.97 1.72 -23.80
CA SER A 910 -31.15 1.89 -22.36
C SER A 910 -29.98 1.29 -21.57
N THR A 911 -29.53 0.07 -21.92
CA THR A 911 -28.33 -0.56 -21.34
C THR A 911 -27.08 0.29 -21.58
N LYS A 912 -26.94 0.86 -22.79
CA LYS A 912 -25.83 1.77 -23.12
C LYS A 912 -25.87 3.05 -22.27
N GLY A 913 -27.04 3.65 -22.13
CA GLY A 913 -27.24 4.85 -21.30
C GLY A 913 -26.89 4.60 -19.83
N ALA A 914 -27.39 3.51 -19.27
CA ALA A 914 -27.12 3.11 -17.88
C ALA A 914 -25.61 2.93 -17.62
N ARG A 915 -24.92 2.21 -18.51
CA ARG A 915 -23.48 1.98 -18.42
C ARG A 915 -22.70 3.31 -18.53
N PHE A 916 -23.12 4.21 -19.42
CA PHE A 916 -22.45 5.48 -19.63
C PHE A 916 -22.61 6.44 -18.44
N MET A 917 -23.81 6.53 -17.86
CA MET A 917 -24.06 7.30 -16.63
C MET A 917 -23.18 6.83 -15.48
N ARG A 918 -23.12 5.51 -15.23
CA ARG A 918 -22.26 4.93 -14.18
C ARG A 918 -20.78 5.20 -14.41
N LEU A 919 -20.33 5.18 -15.67
CA LEU A 919 -18.95 5.51 -16.03
C LEU A 919 -18.64 6.98 -15.69
N CYS A 920 -19.52 7.91 -16.06
CA CYS A 920 -19.34 9.33 -15.75
C CYS A 920 -19.36 9.56 -14.23
N ASN A 921 -20.32 8.95 -13.52
CA ASN A 921 -20.46 9.09 -12.08
C ASN A 921 -19.21 8.62 -11.33
N ARG A 922 -18.70 7.42 -11.67
CA ARG A 922 -17.54 6.81 -11.04
C ARG A 922 -16.29 7.69 -11.08
N PHE A 923 -16.12 8.47 -12.14
CA PHE A 923 -14.94 9.33 -12.33
C PHE A 923 -15.26 10.83 -12.21
N GLY A 924 -16.43 11.18 -11.66
CA GLY A 924 -16.76 12.55 -11.34
C GLY A 924 -17.00 13.47 -12.54
N LEU A 925 -17.29 12.92 -13.73
CA LEU A 925 -17.58 13.69 -14.94
C LEU A 925 -19.05 14.16 -14.97
N PRO A 926 -19.32 15.47 -15.12
CA PRO A 926 -20.66 15.97 -15.38
C PRO A 926 -21.27 15.37 -16.65
N VAL A 927 -22.60 15.30 -16.71
CA VAL A 927 -23.33 14.71 -17.84
C VAL A 927 -24.24 15.75 -18.48
N LEU A 928 -24.13 15.91 -19.79
CA LEU A 928 -25.05 16.67 -20.62
C LEU A 928 -26.02 15.72 -21.34
N SER A 929 -27.32 15.93 -21.15
CA SER A 929 -28.39 15.11 -21.71
C SER A 929 -29.21 15.93 -22.71
N LEU A 930 -29.07 15.61 -24.00
CA LEU A 930 -29.80 16.24 -25.10
C LEU A 930 -30.98 15.34 -25.51
N CYS A 931 -32.18 15.72 -25.08
CA CYS A 931 -33.38 14.91 -25.18
C CYS A 931 -34.17 15.17 -26.46
N ASP A 932 -34.46 14.11 -27.22
CA ASP A 932 -35.42 14.07 -28.32
C ASP A 932 -36.00 12.65 -28.42
N THR A 933 -36.76 12.26 -27.40
CA THR A 933 -37.31 10.92 -27.28
C THR A 933 -38.84 10.92 -27.15
N PRO A 934 -39.54 10.00 -27.85
CA PRO A 934 -40.93 9.72 -27.60
C PRO A 934 -41.17 8.82 -26.37
N GLY A 935 -40.12 8.43 -25.67
CA GLY A 935 -40.16 7.52 -24.53
C GLY A 935 -39.40 6.21 -24.78
N PHE A 936 -39.59 5.25 -23.88
CA PHE A 936 -39.08 3.89 -24.10
C PHE A 936 -39.82 3.20 -25.26
N MET A 937 -39.11 2.33 -25.97
CA MET A 937 -39.72 1.52 -27.02
C MET A 937 -40.68 0.50 -26.41
N VAL A 938 -41.93 0.52 -26.85
CA VAL A 938 -42.99 -0.35 -26.35
C VAL A 938 -43.38 -1.41 -27.38
N GLY A 939 -43.88 -2.55 -26.90
CA GLY A 939 -44.49 -3.58 -27.74
C GLY A 939 -43.87 -4.96 -27.51
N PRO A 940 -44.56 -6.04 -27.94
CA PRO A 940 -44.19 -7.41 -27.57
C PRO A 940 -42.75 -7.80 -27.90
N ASP A 941 -42.20 -7.27 -28.99
CA ASP A 941 -40.82 -7.53 -29.39
C ASP A 941 -39.80 -6.81 -28.50
N SER A 942 -40.11 -5.59 -28.04
CA SER A 942 -39.31 -4.85 -27.06
C SER A 942 -39.28 -5.60 -25.73
N GLU A 943 -40.43 -6.11 -25.29
CA GLU A 943 -40.53 -6.89 -24.04
C GLU A 943 -39.71 -8.18 -24.12
N ARG A 944 -39.73 -8.87 -25.27
CA ARG A 944 -38.93 -10.09 -25.49
C ARG A 944 -37.43 -9.82 -25.43
N GLN A 945 -37.00 -8.62 -25.80
CA GLN A 945 -35.59 -8.20 -25.75
C GLN A 945 -35.16 -7.75 -24.34
N GLY A 946 -36.05 -7.79 -23.35
CA GLY A 946 -35.76 -7.34 -21.99
C GLY A 946 -35.94 -5.84 -21.79
N GLY A 947 -36.83 -5.19 -22.56
CA GLY A 947 -37.11 -3.74 -22.52
C GLY A 947 -37.33 -3.20 -21.11
N VAL A 948 -38.19 -3.84 -20.31
CA VAL A 948 -38.44 -3.41 -18.91
C VAL A 948 -37.18 -3.43 -18.06
N ALA A 949 -36.38 -4.50 -18.12
CA ALA A 949 -35.18 -4.62 -17.30
C ALA A 949 -34.15 -3.54 -17.67
N ALA A 950 -33.96 -3.30 -18.97
CA ALA A 950 -33.04 -2.27 -19.46
C ALA A 950 -33.52 -0.84 -19.13
N ALA A 951 -34.83 -0.59 -19.22
CA ALA A 951 -35.42 0.70 -18.84
C ALA A 951 -35.25 0.99 -17.35
N CYS A 952 -35.53 0.00 -16.48
CA CYS A 952 -35.31 0.12 -15.04
C CYS A 952 -33.83 0.34 -14.71
N ASP A 953 -32.91 -0.38 -15.37
CA ASP A 953 -31.47 -0.19 -15.16
C ASP A 953 -31.02 1.23 -15.52
N PHE A 954 -31.56 1.80 -16.59
CA PHE A 954 -31.26 3.18 -16.99
C PHE A 954 -31.81 4.22 -15.99
N ILE A 955 -33.02 4.02 -15.50
CA ILE A 955 -33.61 4.90 -14.47
C ILE A 955 -32.79 4.82 -13.17
N SER A 956 -32.44 3.62 -12.71
CA SER A 956 -31.61 3.44 -11.51
C SER A 956 -30.24 4.08 -11.66
N ALA A 957 -29.58 3.93 -12.81
CA ALA A 957 -28.31 4.58 -13.07
C ALA A 957 -28.39 6.11 -13.02
N GLY A 958 -29.52 6.69 -13.42
CA GLY A 958 -29.80 8.12 -13.29
C GLY A 958 -30.06 8.57 -11.86
N ALA A 959 -30.75 7.74 -11.06
CA ALA A 959 -31.03 8.01 -9.65
C ALA A 959 -29.76 7.94 -8.76
N ASP A 960 -28.77 7.13 -9.16
CA ASP A 960 -27.49 6.98 -8.47
C ASP A 960 -26.46 8.07 -8.85
N LEU A 961 -26.81 9.08 -9.67
CA LEU A 961 -25.87 10.12 -10.10
C LEU A 961 -25.56 11.13 -8.99
N ASP A 962 -24.28 11.21 -8.62
CA ASP A 962 -23.72 12.24 -7.73
C ASP A 962 -23.07 13.41 -8.50
N VAL A 963 -22.86 13.22 -9.81
CA VAL A 963 -22.31 14.23 -10.71
C VAL A 963 -23.40 15.14 -11.26
N PRO A 964 -23.10 16.42 -11.56
CA PRO A 964 -24.07 17.32 -12.17
C PRO A 964 -24.63 16.77 -13.49
N LEU A 965 -25.95 16.72 -13.61
CA LEU A 965 -26.67 16.41 -14.83
C LEU A 965 -27.30 17.69 -15.39
N PHE A 966 -27.07 17.96 -16.68
CA PHE A 966 -27.62 19.10 -17.41
C PHE A 966 -28.59 18.59 -18.47
N PHE A 967 -29.84 19.04 -18.47
CA PHE A 967 -30.85 18.53 -19.39
C PHE A 967 -31.31 19.60 -20.37
N VAL A 968 -31.29 19.27 -21.67
CA VAL A 968 -31.75 20.12 -22.77
C VAL A 968 -32.70 19.33 -23.66
N ALA A 969 -33.98 19.66 -23.65
CA ALA A 969 -34.93 19.12 -24.62
C ALA A 969 -34.80 19.83 -25.97
N LEU A 970 -34.31 19.11 -26.98
CA LEU A 970 -34.16 19.58 -28.35
C LEU A 970 -35.52 19.64 -29.07
N ARG A 971 -36.34 18.60 -28.88
CA ARG A 971 -37.68 18.50 -29.47
C ARG A 971 -38.60 17.66 -28.61
N LYS A 972 -38.54 16.32 -28.65
CA LYS A 972 -39.49 15.48 -27.90
C LYS A 972 -39.01 15.16 -26.49
N GLY A 973 -39.87 15.40 -25.50
CA GLY A 973 -39.67 14.99 -24.11
C GLY A 973 -40.91 14.28 -23.57
N TYR A 974 -41.13 13.02 -23.97
CA TYR A 974 -42.32 12.27 -23.58
C TYR A 974 -42.07 11.13 -22.58
N GLY A 975 -43.00 11.01 -21.62
CA GLY A 975 -43.13 9.87 -20.71
C GLY A 975 -41.87 9.53 -19.90
N ILE A 976 -41.83 8.29 -19.41
CA ILE A 976 -40.75 7.81 -18.52
C ILE A 976 -39.39 7.78 -19.24
N GLY A 977 -39.36 7.63 -20.57
CA GLY A 977 -38.09 7.67 -21.31
C GLY A 977 -37.43 9.05 -21.26
N ALA A 978 -38.19 10.14 -21.35
CA ALA A 978 -37.66 11.49 -21.15
C ALA A 978 -37.24 11.71 -19.68
N GLN A 979 -38.01 11.19 -18.72
CA GLN A 979 -37.61 11.23 -17.31
C GLN A 979 -36.29 10.50 -17.08
N ALA A 980 -36.07 9.33 -17.69
CA ALA A 980 -34.81 8.59 -17.61
C ALA A 980 -33.63 9.42 -18.17
N MET A 981 -33.82 10.12 -19.29
CA MET A 981 -32.82 11.05 -19.83
C MET A 981 -32.50 12.21 -18.87
N ALA A 982 -33.43 12.59 -17.99
CA ALA A 982 -33.26 13.59 -16.95
C ALA A 982 -32.80 13.01 -15.59
N GLY A 983 -32.34 11.75 -15.54
CA GLY A 983 -31.89 11.13 -14.30
C GLY A 983 -33.04 10.59 -13.43
N GLY A 984 -34.21 10.32 -14.01
CA GLY A 984 -35.39 9.77 -13.37
C GLY A 984 -36.51 10.79 -13.12
N SER A 985 -36.21 12.09 -13.13
CA SER A 985 -37.19 13.17 -12.97
C SER A 985 -36.66 14.47 -13.57
N PHE A 986 -37.55 15.33 -14.07
CA PHE A 986 -37.18 16.67 -14.56
C PHE A 986 -36.73 17.62 -13.44
N ALA A 987 -36.90 17.23 -12.17
CA ALA A 987 -36.40 17.97 -11.01
C ALA A 987 -34.95 17.61 -10.63
N ASN A 988 -34.36 16.55 -11.20
CA ASN A 988 -33.03 16.07 -10.83
C ASN A 988 -31.88 16.84 -11.49
N PRO A 989 -31.96 17.26 -12.78
CA PRO A 989 -30.90 18.03 -13.40
C PRO A 989 -30.65 19.36 -12.69
N VAL A 990 -29.42 19.88 -12.77
CA VAL A 990 -29.08 21.25 -12.32
C VAL A 990 -29.94 22.29 -13.03
N PHE A 991 -30.22 22.03 -14.31
CA PHE A 991 -31.26 22.72 -15.04
C PHE A 991 -31.93 21.76 -16.02
N THR A 992 -33.23 21.97 -16.21
CA THR A 992 -34.08 21.31 -17.20
C THR A 992 -34.60 22.38 -18.14
N ILE A 993 -33.89 22.61 -19.24
CA ILE A 993 -34.23 23.64 -20.24
C ILE A 993 -34.67 23.01 -21.56
N SER A 994 -35.29 23.82 -22.41
CA SER A 994 -35.74 23.39 -23.73
C SER A 994 -35.41 24.41 -24.82
N TRP A 995 -35.13 23.91 -26.03
CA TRP A 995 -35.16 24.74 -27.23
C TRP A 995 -36.60 25.08 -27.62
N PRO A 996 -36.85 26.10 -28.46
CA PRO A 996 -38.21 26.52 -28.81
C PRO A 996 -39.03 25.42 -29.53
N THR A 997 -38.34 24.46 -30.14
CA THR A 997 -38.90 23.28 -30.80
C THR A 997 -39.37 22.18 -29.83
N GLY A 998 -39.19 22.37 -28.52
CA GLY A 998 -39.58 21.41 -27.49
C GLY A 998 -41.09 21.15 -27.41
N GLU A 999 -41.44 19.89 -27.19
CA GLU A 999 -42.79 19.38 -26.98
C GLU A 999 -42.79 18.28 -25.91
N PHE A 1000 -43.71 18.36 -24.95
CA PHE A 1000 -43.76 17.53 -23.75
C PHE A 1000 -45.14 16.93 -23.50
N GLY A 1001 -45.18 15.87 -22.72
CA GLY A 1001 -46.40 15.12 -22.40
C GLY A 1001 -46.13 13.76 -21.78
N ALA A 1002 -47.11 13.22 -21.05
CA ALA A 1002 -47.00 11.89 -20.42
C ALA A 1002 -46.84 10.74 -21.44
N MET A 1003 -47.30 10.95 -22.67
CA MET A 1003 -47.11 10.09 -23.83
C MET A 1003 -47.11 10.94 -25.10
N GLY A 1004 -46.77 10.35 -26.25
CA GLY A 1004 -46.86 11.05 -27.53
C GLY A 1004 -48.25 11.66 -27.75
N LEU A 1005 -48.29 12.94 -28.13
CA LEU A 1005 -49.51 13.75 -28.15
C LEU A 1005 -50.62 13.18 -29.05
N GLU A 1006 -50.27 12.62 -30.21
CA GLU A 1006 -51.25 11.95 -31.07
C GLU A 1006 -51.83 10.68 -30.45
N GLY A 1007 -51.01 9.92 -29.71
CA GLY A 1007 -51.45 8.74 -28.97
C GLY A 1007 -52.40 9.12 -27.84
N GLY A 1008 -52.05 10.18 -27.10
CA GLY A 1008 -52.88 10.75 -26.03
C GLY A 1008 -54.25 11.19 -26.53
N VAL A 1009 -54.33 11.86 -27.68
CA VAL A 1009 -55.60 12.26 -28.29
C VAL A 1009 -56.43 11.04 -28.71
N ARG A 1010 -55.81 10.03 -29.36
CA ARG A 1010 -56.53 8.81 -29.78
C ARG A 1010 -57.13 8.05 -28.59
N LEU A 1011 -56.40 7.99 -27.48
CA LEU A 1011 -56.83 7.26 -26.29
C LEU A 1011 -57.85 8.07 -25.48
N GLY A 1012 -57.57 9.34 -25.21
CA GLY A 1012 -58.37 10.23 -24.37
C GLY A 1012 -59.70 10.66 -24.98
N TYR A 1013 -59.78 10.75 -26.32
CA TYR A 1013 -60.99 11.18 -27.05
C TYR A 1013 -61.59 10.08 -27.92
N ARG A 1014 -61.35 8.80 -27.59
CA ARG A 1014 -61.78 7.66 -28.41
C ARG A 1014 -63.29 7.68 -28.68
N LYS A 1015 -64.10 7.96 -27.66
CA LYS A 1015 -65.57 7.96 -27.76
C LYS A 1015 -66.05 9.08 -28.69
N GLU A 1016 -65.46 10.25 -28.59
CA GLU A 1016 -65.76 11.44 -29.38
C GLU A 1016 -65.35 11.28 -30.85
N LEU A 1017 -64.22 10.61 -31.10
CA LEU A 1017 -63.73 10.27 -32.44
C LEU A 1017 -64.57 9.16 -33.09
N GLU A 1018 -64.96 8.13 -32.33
CA GLU A 1018 -65.84 7.05 -32.81
C GLU A 1018 -67.27 7.55 -33.08
N ALA A 1019 -67.74 8.55 -32.33
CA ALA A 1019 -69.05 9.19 -32.52
C ALA A 1019 -69.18 10.08 -33.77
N GLN A 1020 -68.09 10.33 -34.50
CA GLN A 1020 -68.13 11.11 -35.74
C GLN A 1020 -68.83 10.33 -36.87
N PRO A 1021 -69.60 11.02 -37.73
CA PRO A 1021 -70.48 10.37 -38.72
C PRO A 1021 -69.73 9.65 -39.85
N ASP A 1022 -68.52 10.10 -40.17
CA ASP A 1022 -67.69 9.52 -41.23
C ASP A 1022 -66.18 9.69 -40.95
N ALA A 1023 -65.35 9.07 -41.79
CA ALA A 1023 -63.90 9.08 -41.64
C ALA A 1023 -63.28 10.47 -41.82
N ALA A 1024 -63.84 11.33 -42.68
CA ALA A 1024 -63.33 12.67 -42.92
C ALA A 1024 -63.61 13.60 -41.73
N ALA A 1025 -64.82 13.53 -41.16
CA ALA A 1025 -65.18 14.26 -39.95
C ALA A 1025 -64.34 13.81 -38.74
N ARG A 1026 -64.04 12.52 -38.64
CA ARG A 1026 -63.13 11.97 -37.63
C ARG A 1026 -61.71 12.52 -37.78
N GLU A 1027 -61.19 12.57 -39.01
CA GLU A 1027 -59.85 13.09 -39.28
C GLU A 1027 -59.75 14.60 -38.98
N VAL A 1028 -60.75 15.40 -39.36
CA VAL A 1028 -60.80 16.83 -39.03
C VAL A 1028 -60.85 17.07 -37.52
N LEU A 1029 -61.67 16.32 -36.77
CA LEU A 1029 -61.71 16.43 -35.31
C LEU A 1029 -60.39 15.98 -34.67
N PHE A 1030 -59.82 14.89 -35.18
CA PHE A 1030 -58.53 14.39 -34.72
C PHE A 1030 -57.43 15.42 -34.91
N ASP A 1031 -57.28 16.00 -36.10
CA ASP A 1031 -56.28 17.02 -36.40
C ASP A 1031 -56.47 18.27 -35.54
N LYS A 1032 -57.72 18.67 -35.29
CA LYS A 1032 -58.04 19.80 -34.40
C LYS A 1032 -57.60 19.52 -32.95
N LEU A 1033 -57.89 18.33 -32.42
CA LEU A 1033 -57.50 17.95 -31.06
C LEU A 1033 -55.99 17.77 -30.93
N VAL A 1034 -55.33 17.23 -31.96
CA VAL A 1034 -53.87 17.14 -32.02
C VAL A 1034 -53.24 18.52 -32.05
N ALA A 1035 -53.72 19.44 -32.89
CA ALA A 1035 -53.22 20.82 -32.92
C ALA A 1035 -53.35 21.52 -31.56
N ARG A 1036 -54.46 21.29 -30.85
CA ARG A 1036 -54.65 21.76 -29.48
C ARG A 1036 -53.64 21.15 -28.51
N ALA A 1037 -53.47 19.83 -28.53
CA ALA A 1037 -52.51 19.13 -27.67
C ALA A 1037 -51.08 19.62 -27.91
N TYR A 1038 -50.72 19.97 -29.15
CA TYR A 1038 -49.42 20.58 -29.47
C TYR A 1038 -49.26 22.01 -28.96
N ALA A 1039 -50.32 22.81 -28.98
CA ALA A 1039 -50.28 24.15 -28.39
C ALA A 1039 -50.13 24.08 -26.85
N GLU A 1040 -50.82 23.13 -26.21
CA GLU A 1040 -50.75 22.91 -24.76
C GLU A 1040 -49.43 22.21 -24.34
N GLY A 1041 -48.90 21.29 -25.14
CA GLY A 1041 -47.66 20.55 -24.86
C GLY A 1041 -46.38 21.23 -25.35
N GLY A 1042 -46.46 22.38 -26.03
CA GLY A 1042 -45.28 23.09 -26.53
C GLY A 1042 -44.44 23.69 -25.39
N ALA A 1043 -43.12 23.77 -25.57
CA ALA A 1043 -42.16 24.19 -24.54
C ALA A 1043 -42.52 25.51 -23.85
N ILE A 1044 -42.96 26.53 -24.61
CA ILE A 1044 -43.34 27.84 -24.05
C ILE A 1044 -44.53 27.70 -23.08
N ASN A 1045 -45.52 26.89 -23.44
CA ASN A 1045 -46.68 26.68 -22.58
C ASN A 1045 -46.30 25.84 -21.35
N VAL A 1046 -45.50 24.79 -21.52
CA VAL A 1046 -45.01 23.93 -20.43
C VAL A 1046 -44.17 24.73 -19.42
N ALA A 1047 -43.29 25.62 -19.91
CA ALA A 1047 -42.53 26.54 -19.06
C ALA A 1047 -43.43 27.52 -18.29
N SER A 1048 -44.58 27.92 -18.83
CA SER A 1048 -45.52 28.79 -18.11
C SER A 1048 -46.14 28.14 -16.86
N TYR A 1049 -46.09 26.81 -16.78
CA TYR A 1049 -46.48 26.03 -15.59
C TYR A 1049 -45.27 25.64 -14.71
N ASN A 1050 -44.05 26.09 -15.06
CA ASN A 1050 -42.81 25.77 -14.36
C ASN A 1050 -42.52 24.25 -14.27
N GLU A 1051 -42.91 23.51 -15.31
CA GLU A 1051 -42.53 22.09 -15.45
C GLU A 1051 -41.11 21.90 -16.04
N ILE A 1052 -40.57 22.97 -16.63
CA ILE A 1052 -39.18 23.11 -17.08
C ILE A 1052 -38.70 24.51 -16.68
N ASP A 1053 -37.39 24.69 -16.49
CA ASP A 1053 -36.81 25.91 -15.92
C ASP A 1053 -36.81 27.08 -16.91
N ALA A 1054 -36.56 26.80 -18.18
CA ALA A 1054 -36.54 27.82 -19.23
C ALA A 1054 -36.74 27.25 -20.64
N VAL A 1055 -37.26 28.10 -21.52
CA VAL A 1055 -37.12 27.95 -22.98
C VAL A 1055 -36.09 28.95 -23.46
N ILE A 1056 -35.00 28.46 -24.05
CA ILE A 1056 -33.82 29.27 -24.38
C ILE A 1056 -33.65 29.45 -25.90
N ASP A 1057 -32.89 30.47 -26.31
CA ASP A 1057 -32.32 30.49 -27.66
C ASP A 1057 -31.31 29.33 -27.76
N PRO A 1058 -31.39 28.45 -28.78
CA PRO A 1058 -30.41 27.37 -28.95
C PRO A 1058 -28.95 27.84 -28.90
N ALA A 1059 -28.66 29.06 -29.34
CA ALA A 1059 -27.31 29.64 -29.28
C ALA A 1059 -26.81 29.88 -27.85
N ASP A 1060 -27.69 30.00 -26.85
CA ASP A 1060 -27.31 30.26 -25.46
C ASP A 1060 -26.96 28.98 -24.69
N THR A 1061 -27.11 27.80 -25.31
CA THR A 1061 -26.96 26.49 -24.64
C THR A 1061 -25.60 26.34 -23.95
N ARG A 1062 -24.49 26.81 -24.56
CA ARG A 1062 -23.16 26.75 -23.93
C ARG A 1062 -23.06 27.61 -22.68
N SER A 1063 -23.66 28.80 -22.69
CA SER A 1063 -23.67 29.70 -21.53
C SER A 1063 -24.35 29.06 -20.32
N TRP A 1064 -25.48 28.38 -20.54
CA TRP A 1064 -26.17 27.62 -19.48
C TRP A 1064 -25.32 26.48 -18.93
N ILE A 1065 -24.67 25.71 -19.80
CA ILE A 1065 -23.75 24.64 -19.40
C ILE A 1065 -22.62 25.20 -18.53
N LEU A 1066 -21.98 26.29 -18.95
CA LEU A 1066 -20.89 26.92 -18.19
C LEU A 1066 -21.36 27.44 -16.83
N CYS A 1067 -22.54 28.05 -16.77
CA CYS A 1067 -23.14 28.48 -15.51
C CYS A 1067 -23.32 27.30 -14.55
N GLY A 1068 -23.88 26.18 -15.04
CA GLY A 1068 -24.08 24.97 -14.24
C GLY A 1068 -22.77 24.31 -13.81
N LEU A 1069 -21.76 24.29 -14.68
CA LEU A 1069 -20.43 23.78 -14.35
C LEU A 1069 -19.72 24.63 -13.28
N ASN A 1070 -19.92 25.95 -13.27
CA ASN A 1070 -19.34 26.85 -12.27
C ASN A 1070 -19.99 26.67 -10.88
N THR A 1071 -21.28 26.35 -10.82
CA THR A 1071 -21.95 26.06 -9.55
C THR A 1071 -21.49 24.77 -8.91
N GLY A 1072 -21.10 23.75 -9.69
CA GLY A 1072 -20.63 22.47 -9.16
C GLY A 1072 -19.24 22.51 -8.52
N GLU A 1073 -18.36 23.41 -8.97
CA GLU A 1073 -17.02 23.58 -8.39
C GLU A 1073 -17.03 24.23 -7.01
N ALA A 1074 -17.99 25.13 -6.74
CA ALA A 1074 -18.11 25.81 -5.44
C ALA A 1074 -18.58 24.89 -4.29
N THR A 1075 -19.17 23.73 -4.60
CA THR A 1075 -19.64 22.72 -3.62
C THR A 1075 -18.66 21.57 -3.36
N ARG A 1076 -17.54 21.48 -4.10
CA ARG A 1076 -16.50 20.44 -3.94
C ARG A 1076 -15.25 20.93 -3.17
N VAL A 1077 -15.22 22.20 -2.76
CA VAL A 1077 -14.26 22.80 -1.82
C VAL A 1077 -14.93 22.88 -0.45
#